data_AF-A0A9P5N5A9-F1
#
_entry.id   AF-A0A9P5N5A9-F1
#
_cell.length_a   1.000
_cell.length_b   1.000
_cell.length_c   1.000
_cell.angle_alpha   90.00
_cell.angle_beta   90.00
_cell.angle_gamma   90.00
#
_symmetry.space_group_name_H-M   'P 1'
#
loop_
_entity.id
_entity.type
_entity.pdbx_description
1 polymer ?
#
loop_
_entity_poly.entity_id
_entity_poly.type
_entity_poly.pdbx_seq_one_letter_code
_entity_poly.pdbx_strand_id
1 'polypeptide(L)'
;MSSAPVPSTEDNVVHGLDYPPDFLSSLSVLLSRPHPHTPIRALSASQFATIHHTAINSHAPDHVLFPFLHGLEGDNQQQNAFFSVTSDTPVIPPCFRGLIWVACEDDDTPSSDDGEDSDTVASDDSDDEPGSDGGDMGHSFALDIDMDIDTDLDLDHSHRPEAPSSPASTSPSLRPLDTTCDSDPDNALHMHPVQPRAPRIYTNTALARDRSASASSSSTSSSHSFSMPSPSTPGTSLDSPPPSCLPLGPPSPEPRPHTAPLIASGFAPRDILQLNADGNAEFVPLRVPDGISLRNFDIQLPIYATLSDIIVYSRRGATRAAFALAEKFKQAVEARAGSRIPYNVFVLDATPVELRTKLKHLLVGPHTINFAQREKDEMRELTRATEILTVHAPGQDDKSVDVHPWTPGLGQVFLGNVNDVPFYPGNPSDPLARGIDLLDSAGNSPLDGMGYDVCIECRVRAPRPALGFLLSAQEHLMELERRWQASGGKGPRPPPNAAAIVYLPFPLIPIVDEMTLFLEFLEKLLNPTQQRGFGRPAKILIWSSDGYTESSVLALSLIMAMRSMTLPEAYLELQVVKKRSFFVYETDVRLLRAVEGRLARERHAKLPSPRRFLFGPTRANSLSSDFNSSAMSASYEDPGNAPIVSMRRPRASTSPLLPSLVDDHQVWFDDPRFDGSFPSRVLPFLYLGNLNHAGNAYMLHALGITHVVSVGECALIPPPTDSAPGVAVAPSPTKMPSPVAASGGSDRRGSLYIEEREGRIKVLDIKGVCDDGIDTLEPQLAPICDWIDRAREQGGKVLVHCRVGVSRSATVTIAYVMKYLRISLIEAYLIVRSRRLSVLIQPNMRLLYNLCGWEVKLAHERAAGDMERLHRELARCSNWPYLAREVYLLNEKYLHA
;
A
#
# COMPACT_ATOMS: atom_id res chain seq x y z
N MET A 1 -47.59 -29.91 8.37
CA MET A 1 -46.28 -30.18 9.00
C MET A 1 -45.37 -30.75 7.93
N SER A 2 -44.39 -29.97 7.45
CA SER A 2 -43.28 -30.53 6.67
C SER A 2 -42.19 -30.97 7.66
N SER A 3 -41.51 -32.08 7.39
CA SER A 3 -40.36 -32.50 8.20
C SER A 3 -39.21 -31.51 8.01
N ALA A 4 -38.66 -31.00 9.10
CA ALA A 4 -37.38 -30.31 9.07
C ALA A 4 -36.29 -31.27 8.52
N PRO A 5 -35.28 -30.77 7.78
CA PRO A 5 -34.17 -31.61 7.35
C PRO A 5 -33.45 -32.17 8.59
N VAL A 6 -33.10 -33.46 8.55
CA VAL A 6 -32.25 -34.06 9.58
C VAL A 6 -30.86 -33.43 9.46
N PRO A 7 -30.30 -32.86 10.54
CA PRO A 7 -28.96 -32.28 10.50
C PRO A 7 -27.92 -33.35 10.12
N SER A 8 -26.89 -32.93 9.39
CA SER A 8 -25.78 -33.79 9.00
C SER A 8 -24.96 -34.23 10.22
N THR A 9 -24.07 -35.21 10.06
CA THR A 9 -23.09 -35.52 11.11
C THR A 9 -22.03 -34.43 11.28
N GLU A 10 -21.91 -33.49 10.34
CA GLU A 10 -20.97 -32.37 10.38
C GLU A 10 -21.55 -31.17 11.17
N ASP A 11 -22.88 -31.01 11.22
CA ASP A 11 -23.60 -29.95 11.95
C ASP A 11 -23.25 -29.81 13.45
N ASN A 12 -22.68 -30.86 14.06
CA ASN A 12 -22.36 -30.93 15.48
C ASN A 12 -20.85 -30.79 15.79
N VAL A 13 -19.99 -30.62 14.79
CA VAL A 13 -18.55 -30.46 14.99
C VAL A 13 -18.24 -29.02 15.37
N VAL A 14 -17.60 -28.79 16.53
CA VAL A 14 -17.10 -27.47 16.92
C VAL A 14 -15.74 -27.24 16.29
N HIS A 15 -15.62 -26.22 15.45
CA HIS A 15 -14.37 -25.78 14.86
C HIS A 15 -13.70 -24.66 15.68
N GLY A 16 -12.38 -24.51 15.54
CA GLY A 16 -11.61 -23.52 16.29
C GLY A 16 -11.17 -24.04 17.67
N LEU A 17 -11.39 -23.24 18.71
CA LEU A 17 -10.99 -23.57 20.07
C LEU A 17 -11.93 -24.63 20.69
N ASP A 18 -11.36 -25.77 21.05
CA ASP A 18 -12.01 -26.80 21.85
C ASP A 18 -11.34 -26.98 23.21
N TYR A 19 -12.08 -27.51 24.19
CA TYR A 19 -11.65 -27.66 25.57
C TYR A 19 -11.71 -29.14 26.01
N PRO A 20 -10.71 -29.64 26.77
CA PRO A 20 -10.84 -30.91 27.48
C PRO A 20 -12.13 -30.93 28.33
N PRO A 21 -12.85 -32.07 28.45
CA PRO A 21 -14.18 -32.10 29.08
C PRO A 21 -14.25 -31.49 30.48
N ASP A 22 -13.23 -31.74 31.31
CA ASP A 22 -13.15 -31.23 32.69
C ASP A 22 -12.48 -29.84 32.80
N PHE A 23 -12.09 -29.20 31.69
CA PHE A 23 -11.38 -27.93 31.73
C PHE A 23 -12.24 -26.84 32.37
N LEU A 24 -13.47 -26.62 31.88
CA LEU A 24 -14.37 -25.57 32.37
C LEU A 24 -14.94 -25.85 33.77
N SER A 25 -14.86 -27.08 34.28
CA SER A 25 -15.20 -27.43 35.67
C SER A 25 -13.99 -27.30 36.62
N SER A 26 -12.75 -27.40 36.11
CA SER A 26 -11.53 -27.21 36.90
C SER A 26 -11.17 -25.75 37.23
N LEU A 27 -11.79 -24.77 36.54
CA LEU A 27 -11.50 -23.35 36.73
C LEU A 27 -12.26 -22.75 37.92
N SER A 28 -11.57 -21.92 38.71
CA SER A 28 -12.17 -21.16 39.81
C SER A 28 -13.28 -20.23 39.32
N VAL A 29 -14.46 -20.32 39.92
CA VAL A 29 -15.57 -19.38 39.69
C VAL A 29 -15.31 -18.09 40.45
N LEU A 30 -15.35 -16.97 39.73
CA LEU A 30 -15.18 -15.61 40.28
C LEU A 30 -16.53 -14.94 40.56
N LEU A 31 -17.49 -15.10 39.65
CA LEU A 31 -18.86 -14.62 39.80
C LEU A 31 -19.83 -15.77 39.54
N SER A 32 -20.40 -16.31 40.62
CA SER A 32 -21.58 -17.17 40.58
C SER A 32 -22.79 -16.34 40.19
N ARG A 33 -23.51 -16.75 39.16
CA ARG A 33 -24.71 -16.06 38.65
C ARG A 33 -25.90 -17.04 38.69
N PRO A 34 -27.14 -16.57 38.94
CA PRO A 34 -28.30 -17.44 39.09
C PRO A 34 -28.66 -18.12 37.77
N HIS A 35 -29.18 -19.36 37.83
CA HIS A 35 -29.67 -20.06 36.65
C HIS A 35 -30.74 -19.23 35.91
N PRO A 36 -30.71 -19.11 34.56
CA PRO A 36 -29.93 -19.90 33.60
C PRO A 36 -28.51 -19.39 33.31
N HIS A 37 -28.08 -18.29 33.93
CA HIS A 37 -26.82 -17.64 33.60
C HIS A 37 -25.60 -18.49 33.95
N THR A 38 -24.54 -18.37 33.15
CA THR A 38 -23.31 -19.16 33.35
C THR A 38 -22.23 -18.34 34.09
N PRO A 39 -21.46 -18.96 35.00
CA PRO A 39 -20.52 -18.25 35.85
C PRO A 39 -19.25 -17.81 35.11
N ILE A 40 -18.75 -16.64 35.50
CA ILE A 40 -17.47 -16.09 35.02
C ILE A 40 -16.34 -16.73 35.84
N ARG A 41 -15.26 -17.11 35.14
CA ARG A 41 -14.18 -17.94 35.68
C ARG A 41 -12.81 -17.28 35.56
N ALA A 42 -11.91 -17.62 36.48
CA ALA A 42 -10.51 -17.24 36.40
C ALA A 42 -9.77 -18.08 35.36
N LEU A 43 -8.79 -17.46 34.68
CA LEU A 43 -7.72 -18.15 33.97
C LEU A 43 -6.38 -17.67 34.53
N SER A 44 -5.49 -18.60 34.88
CA SER A 44 -4.09 -18.25 35.14
C SER A 44 -3.35 -17.93 33.85
N ALA A 45 -2.24 -17.18 33.96
CA ALA A 45 -1.34 -16.90 32.83
C ALA A 45 -0.84 -18.17 32.11
N SER A 46 -0.70 -19.29 32.81
CA SER A 46 -0.28 -20.56 32.20
C SER A 46 -1.41 -21.24 31.42
N GLN A 47 -2.66 -21.17 31.90
CA GLN A 47 -3.82 -21.68 31.16
C GLN A 47 -4.12 -20.85 29.92
N PHE A 48 -4.05 -19.51 30.01
CA PHE A 48 -4.22 -18.64 28.84
C PHE A 48 -3.14 -18.88 27.77
N ALA A 49 -1.87 -19.08 28.16
CA ALA A 49 -0.80 -19.45 27.21
C ALA A 49 -1.15 -20.71 26.39
N THR A 50 -1.70 -21.74 27.05
CA THR A 50 -2.15 -22.97 26.38
C THR A 50 -3.35 -22.71 25.47
N ILE A 51 -4.40 -22.05 25.98
CA ILE A 51 -5.61 -21.71 25.20
C ILE A 51 -5.24 -20.92 23.93
N HIS A 52 -4.35 -19.93 24.05
CA HIS A 52 -3.86 -19.13 22.95
C HIS A 52 -3.15 -19.97 21.88
N HIS A 53 -2.23 -20.86 22.28
CA HIS A 53 -1.55 -21.74 21.33
C HIS A 53 -2.52 -22.73 20.66
N THR A 54 -3.51 -23.27 21.39
CA THR A 54 -4.57 -24.08 20.78
C THR A 54 -5.38 -23.26 19.77
N ALA A 55 -5.83 -22.06 20.12
CA ALA A 55 -6.67 -21.23 19.26
C ALA A 55 -5.98 -20.81 17.95
N ILE A 56 -4.68 -20.48 17.98
CA ILE A 56 -3.90 -20.19 16.76
C ILE A 56 -3.65 -21.47 15.93
N ASN A 57 -3.40 -22.61 16.59
CA ASN A 57 -3.15 -23.88 15.89
C ASN A 57 -4.42 -24.47 15.25
N SER A 58 -5.60 -24.22 15.84
CA SER A 58 -6.91 -24.65 15.33
C SER A 58 -7.49 -23.68 14.28
N HIS A 59 -6.74 -23.44 13.20
CA HIS A 59 -7.26 -22.69 12.06
C HIS A 59 -8.46 -23.43 11.43
N ALA A 60 -9.65 -22.83 11.47
CA ALA A 60 -10.86 -23.44 10.93
C ALA A 60 -10.87 -23.36 9.39
N PRO A 61 -11.39 -24.38 8.66
CA PRO A 61 -11.50 -24.34 7.22
C PRO A 61 -12.36 -23.17 6.70
N ASP A 62 -12.01 -22.64 5.52
CA ASP A 62 -12.71 -21.54 4.85
C ASP A 62 -14.24 -21.61 4.96
N HIS A 63 -14.82 -22.76 4.59
CA HIS A 63 -16.27 -22.95 4.47
C HIS A 63 -17.03 -22.86 5.80
N VAL A 64 -16.34 -22.92 6.95
CA VAL A 64 -16.96 -22.78 8.28
C VAL A 64 -17.24 -21.31 8.61
N LEU A 65 -16.33 -20.41 8.22
CA LEU A 65 -16.36 -19.01 8.61
C LEU A 65 -16.78 -18.08 7.47
N PHE A 66 -16.35 -18.32 6.25
CA PHE A 66 -16.51 -17.34 5.17
C PHE A 66 -17.96 -17.13 4.73
N PRO A 67 -18.84 -18.15 4.70
CA PRO A 67 -20.29 -17.94 4.62
C PRO A 67 -20.92 -17.06 5.72
N PHE A 68 -20.18 -16.66 6.76
CA PHE A 68 -20.63 -15.76 7.83
C PHE A 68 -19.77 -14.50 8.02
N LEU A 69 -18.61 -14.40 7.35
CA LEU A 69 -17.70 -13.25 7.51
C LEU A 69 -17.81 -12.20 6.40
N HIS A 70 -18.39 -12.50 5.23
CA HIS A 70 -18.33 -11.57 4.08
C HIS A 70 -19.60 -11.36 3.22
N GLY A 71 -20.72 -12.00 3.54
CA GLY A 71 -22.03 -11.67 2.93
C GLY A 71 -22.15 -11.96 1.41
N LEU A 72 -21.67 -13.12 0.95
CA LEU A 72 -21.47 -13.40 -0.48
C LEU A 72 -22.44 -14.36 -1.18
N GLU A 73 -23.35 -15.00 -0.46
CA GLU A 73 -24.29 -15.95 -1.04
C GLU A 73 -25.69 -15.34 -1.02
N GLY A 74 -26.12 -14.77 -2.15
CA GLY A 74 -27.42 -14.09 -2.24
C GLY A 74 -28.62 -14.97 -1.85
N ASP A 75 -28.50 -16.29 -2.08
CA ASP A 75 -29.50 -17.29 -1.71
C ASP A 75 -29.37 -17.78 -0.25
N ASN A 76 -28.27 -17.44 0.44
CA ASN A 76 -28.02 -17.87 1.82
C ASN A 76 -28.82 -17.02 2.81
N GLN A 77 -30.05 -17.47 3.05
CA GLN A 77 -30.97 -16.85 4.00
C GLN A 77 -30.43 -16.81 5.44
N GLN A 78 -29.52 -17.71 5.84
CA GLN A 78 -28.89 -17.68 7.17
C GLN A 78 -27.89 -16.53 7.30
N GLN A 79 -27.06 -16.34 6.28
CA GLN A 79 -26.10 -15.24 6.15
C GLN A 79 -26.84 -13.89 6.10
N ASN A 80 -27.83 -13.76 5.21
CA ASN A 80 -28.63 -12.54 5.10
C ASN A 80 -29.41 -12.23 6.39
N ALA A 81 -29.95 -13.23 7.09
CA ALA A 81 -30.57 -13.04 8.40
C ALA A 81 -29.56 -12.71 9.52
N PHE A 82 -28.34 -13.26 9.50
CA PHE A 82 -27.26 -12.92 10.44
C PHE A 82 -26.84 -11.44 10.35
N PHE A 83 -26.95 -10.84 9.16
CA PHE A 83 -26.64 -9.43 8.91
C PHE A 83 -27.84 -8.48 8.92
N SER A 84 -29.08 -8.97 8.80
CA SER A 84 -30.27 -8.11 8.73
C SER A 84 -30.82 -7.75 10.11
N VAL A 85 -31.04 -6.46 10.34
CA VAL A 85 -31.70 -5.94 11.55
C VAL A 85 -33.20 -6.34 11.63
N THR A 86 -33.79 -6.80 10.51
CA THR A 86 -35.24 -7.00 10.35
C THR A 86 -35.59 -8.33 9.67
N SER A 87 -35.10 -9.46 10.21
CA SER A 87 -35.42 -10.81 9.70
C SER A 87 -36.10 -11.67 10.77
N ASP A 88 -37.35 -12.09 10.51
CA ASP A 88 -38.09 -13.05 11.35
C ASP A 88 -37.53 -14.50 11.24
N THR A 89 -36.55 -14.74 10.38
CA THR A 89 -35.94 -16.06 10.18
C THR A 89 -34.90 -16.35 11.27
N PRO A 90 -35.03 -17.44 12.06
CA PRO A 90 -34.10 -17.73 13.15
C PRO A 90 -32.70 -18.05 12.62
N VAL A 91 -31.75 -17.15 12.90
CA VAL A 91 -30.34 -17.28 12.56
C VAL A 91 -29.71 -18.44 13.32
N ILE A 92 -28.94 -19.27 12.63
CA ILE A 92 -28.07 -20.27 13.23
C ILE A 92 -26.63 -19.81 13.01
N PRO A 93 -25.90 -19.38 14.07
CA PRO A 93 -24.47 -19.06 13.96
C PRO A 93 -23.63 -20.29 13.57
N PRO A 94 -22.46 -20.12 12.94
CA PRO A 94 -21.57 -21.22 12.61
C PRO A 94 -21.13 -21.99 13.86
N CYS A 95 -20.86 -23.28 13.71
CA CYS A 95 -20.34 -24.13 14.79
C CYS A 95 -18.83 -23.87 15.01
N PHE A 96 -18.48 -22.64 15.38
CA PHE A 96 -17.13 -22.16 15.57
C PHE A 96 -16.95 -21.47 16.93
N ARG A 97 -15.81 -21.69 17.58
CA ARG A 97 -15.35 -20.96 18.77
C ARG A 97 -14.03 -20.25 18.48
N GLY A 98 -14.09 -18.94 18.38
CA GLY A 98 -12.93 -18.06 18.36
C GLY A 98 -12.43 -17.71 19.76
N LEU A 99 -11.41 -16.86 19.81
CA LEU A 99 -10.83 -16.35 21.04
C LEU A 99 -10.49 -14.86 20.88
N ILE A 100 -10.94 -14.02 21.81
CA ILE A 100 -10.59 -12.60 21.91
C ILE A 100 -10.11 -12.28 23.33
N TRP A 101 -9.16 -11.36 23.45
CA TRP A 101 -8.75 -10.78 24.73
C TRP A 101 -8.85 -9.25 24.72
N VAL A 102 -9.38 -8.70 25.83
CA VAL A 102 -9.76 -7.29 25.95
C VAL A 102 -9.06 -6.67 27.16
N ALA A 103 -8.41 -5.53 26.94
CA ALA A 103 -7.75 -4.79 28.00
C ALA A 103 -8.79 -4.07 28.87
N CYS A 104 -8.73 -4.30 30.18
CA CYS A 104 -9.40 -3.49 31.17
C CYS A 104 -8.46 -2.35 31.58
N GLU A 105 -8.93 -1.11 31.45
CA GLU A 105 -8.31 0.05 32.08
C GLU A 105 -8.85 0.12 33.53
N ASP A 106 -7.98 -0.12 34.52
CA ASP A 106 -8.27 0.26 35.91
C ASP A 106 -8.06 1.77 36.05
N ASP A 107 -8.91 2.49 36.79
CA ASP A 107 -8.61 3.88 37.14
C ASP A 107 -7.34 3.94 38.02
N ASP A 108 -6.30 4.60 37.52
CA ASP A 108 -4.97 4.66 38.17
C ASP A 108 -4.92 5.54 39.45
N THR A 109 -6.08 6.02 39.92
CA THR A 109 -6.21 6.58 41.27
C THR A 109 -5.80 5.56 42.33
N PRO A 110 -4.84 5.87 43.22
CA PRO A 110 -4.63 5.07 44.43
C PRO A 110 -5.88 5.19 45.31
N SER A 111 -6.54 4.07 45.61
CA SER A 111 -7.53 4.01 46.69
C SER A 111 -6.80 4.29 48.00
N SER A 112 -7.02 5.47 48.59
CA SER A 112 -6.43 5.88 49.87
C SER A 112 -7.18 5.26 51.05
N ASP A 113 -7.37 3.94 50.96
CA ASP A 113 -8.26 3.13 51.80
C ASP A 113 -7.58 1.84 52.26
N ASP A 114 -6.25 1.88 52.40
CA ASP A 114 -5.50 0.97 53.28
C ASP A 114 -5.69 1.44 54.73
N GLY A 115 -6.94 1.38 55.22
CA GLY A 115 -7.33 1.71 56.58
C GLY A 115 -7.26 0.49 57.49
N GLU A 116 -6.52 0.59 58.59
CA GLU A 116 -6.49 -0.44 59.64
C GLU A 116 -7.75 -0.37 60.51
N ASP A 117 -8.52 -1.47 60.59
CA ASP A 117 -9.19 -1.95 61.83
C ASP A 117 -9.74 -3.38 61.54
N SER A 118 -9.37 -4.46 62.23
CA SER A 118 -9.23 -4.75 63.67
C SER A 118 -10.55 -5.14 64.35
N ASP A 119 -10.55 -6.31 65.01
CA ASP A 119 -11.77 -6.93 65.55
C ASP A 119 -12.31 -6.20 66.79
N THR A 120 -13.63 -6.07 66.90
CA THR A 120 -14.30 -6.26 68.20
C THR A 120 -15.77 -6.68 68.07
N VAL A 121 -16.25 -7.45 69.04
CA VAL A 121 -17.64 -7.92 69.14
C VAL A 121 -18.29 -7.27 70.37
N ALA A 122 -19.46 -6.66 70.20
CA ALA A 122 -20.34 -6.19 71.27
C ALA A 122 -21.81 -6.27 70.81
N SER A 123 -22.76 -6.27 71.75
CA SER A 123 -24.18 -6.55 71.51
C SER A 123 -25.11 -5.60 72.30
N ASP A 124 -26.42 -5.87 72.20
CA ASP A 124 -27.53 -5.44 73.07
C ASP A 124 -28.16 -4.03 72.82
N ASP A 125 -29.30 -4.08 72.13
CA ASP A 125 -30.65 -3.68 72.59
C ASP A 125 -31.04 -2.28 73.11
N SER A 126 -32.20 -1.86 72.59
CA SER A 126 -33.32 -1.14 73.26
C SER A 126 -33.29 0.38 73.53
N ASP A 127 -34.18 1.05 72.78
CA ASP A 127 -35.31 1.88 73.24
C ASP A 127 -35.16 3.29 73.88
N ASP A 128 -36.10 4.13 73.42
CA ASP A 128 -36.75 5.33 73.99
C ASP A 128 -36.08 6.72 74.12
N GLU A 129 -36.82 7.68 73.57
CA GLU A 129 -36.84 9.16 73.69
C GLU A 129 -37.31 9.64 75.10
N PRO A 130 -37.44 10.96 75.43
CA PRO A 130 -37.24 12.16 74.59
C PRO A 130 -36.44 13.34 75.22
N GLY A 131 -36.13 14.34 74.38
CA GLY A 131 -36.57 15.73 74.70
C GLY A 131 -35.60 16.92 74.57
N SER A 132 -35.93 17.84 73.65
CA SER A 132 -35.69 19.32 73.67
C SER A 132 -34.24 19.85 73.69
N ASP A 133 -33.89 20.98 73.05
CA ASP A 133 -34.61 21.97 72.21
C ASP A 133 -33.55 22.76 71.39
N GLY A 134 -33.91 23.62 70.42
CA GLY A 134 -32.98 24.69 69.98
C GLY A 134 -32.95 25.24 68.54
N GLY A 135 -33.94 25.01 67.67
CA GLY A 135 -34.08 25.71 66.38
C GLY A 135 -33.19 25.22 65.21
N ASP A 136 -33.41 25.65 63.96
CA ASP A 136 -34.47 26.51 63.39
C ASP A 136 -34.82 26.03 61.97
N MET A 137 -36.06 26.21 61.50
CA MET A 137 -36.61 25.52 60.30
C MET A 137 -37.51 26.41 59.43
N GLY A 138 -37.06 26.70 58.20
CA GLY A 138 -37.77 27.48 57.19
C GLY A 138 -38.20 26.67 55.96
N HIS A 139 -39.39 26.05 56.04
CA HIS A 139 -40.18 25.54 54.91
C HIS A 139 -40.57 26.67 53.91
N SER A 140 -41.06 26.49 52.66
CA SER A 140 -41.56 25.31 51.90
C SER A 140 -41.72 25.64 50.38
N PHE A 141 -41.82 24.60 49.54
CA PHE A 141 -42.47 24.49 48.21
C PHE A 141 -42.88 25.74 47.37
N ALA A 142 -42.45 25.71 46.10
CA ALA A 142 -43.18 25.94 44.82
C ALA A 142 -44.40 26.89 44.70
N LEU A 143 -44.45 27.69 43.62
CA LEU A 143 -45.34 27.48 42.43
C LEU A 143 -45.23 28.63 41.39
N ASP A 144 -45.25 28.25 40.10
CA ASP A 144 -45.92 28.84 38.91
C ASP A 144 -45.75 30.30 38.40
N ILE A 145 -46.30 30.51 37.19
CA ILE A 145 -46.81 31.75 36.52
C ILE A 145 -45.91 32.48 35.47
N ASP A 146 -46.05 31.99 34.23
CA ASP A 146 -46.58 32.66 33.01
C ASP A 146 -45.78 33.61 32.08
N MET A 147 -45.96 33.32 30.77
CA MET A 147 -46.24 34.21 29.60
C MET A 147 -45.21 35.29 29.19
N ASP A 148 -45.11 35.75 27.92
CA ASP A 148 -45.98 35.74 26.72
C ASP A 148 -45.22 35.22 25.47
N ILE A 149 -45.83 34.53 24.48
CA ILE A 149 -46.71 34.99 23.38
C ILE A 149 -46.04 35.93 22.35
N ASP A 150 -45.97 35.47 21.10
CA ASP A 150 -46.45 36.21 19.92
C ASP A 150 -46.81 35.21 18.78
N THR A 151 -47.67 35.61 17.83
CA THR A 151 -48.27 34.72 16.81
C THR A 151 -48.23 35.30 15.39
N ASP A 152 -48.13 34.42 14.38
CA ASP A 152 -48.86 34.43 13.08
C ASP A 152 -48.31 33.26 12.22
N LEU A 153 -49.09 32.29 11.72
CA LEU A 153 -50.22 32.29 10.77
C LEU A 153 -49.84 32.50 9.30
N ASP A 154 -49.92 31.42 8.48
CA ASP A 154 -50.84 31.38 7.33
C ASP A 154 -51.11 29.94 6.82
N LEU A 155 -52.07 29.74 5.90
CA LEU A 155 -52.77 28.45 5.63
C LEU A 155 -52.85 28.01 4.16
N ASP A 156 -52.77 26.68 3.92
CA ASP A 156 -53.68 25.81 3.10
C ASP A 156 -53.03 24.40 2.94
N HIS A 157 -53.66 23.22 3.11
CA HIS A 157 -54.90 22.62 2.54
C HIS A 157 -54.78 22.31 1.02
N SER A 158 -55.14 21.14 0.46
CA SER A 158 -55.72 19.85 0.93
C SER A 158 -55.51 18.75 -0.18
N HIS A 159 -56.07 17.52 -0.27
CA HIS A 159 -57.13 16.80 0.47
C HIS A 159 -57.14 15.24 0.24
N ARG A 160 -56.74 14.43 1.25
CA ARG A 160 -57.33 13.10 1.66
C ARG A 160 -57.49 11.92 0.61
N PRO A 161 -58.03 10.70 0.95
CA PRO A 161 -57.27 9.43 0.78
C PRO A 161 -58.02 8.30 0.02
N GLU A 162 -57.49 7.05 0.01
CA GLU A 162 -58.17 5.77 0.36
C GLU A 162 -57.34 4.50 -0.01
N ALA A 163 -57.84 3.31 0.38
CA ALA A 163 -57.30 1.96 0.14
C ALA A 163 -58.48 0.94 0.15
N PRO A 164 -58.34 -0.40 0.20
CA PRO A 164 -57.28 -1.31 -0.29
C PRO A 164 -57.85 -2.37 -1.29
N SER A 165 -57.05 -3.29 -1.85
CA SER A 165 -57.55 -4.62 -2.28
C SER A 165 -56.47 -5.70 -2.48
N SER A 166 -56.93 -6.95 -2.45
CA SER A 166 -56.24 -8.25 -2.71
C SER A 166 -57.36 -9.27 -3.04
N PRO A 167 -57.13 -10.58 -3.34
CA PRO A 167 -55.88 -11.35 -3.47
C PRO A 167 -55.89 -12.23 -4.76
N ALA A 168 -55.29 -13.43 -4.67
CA ALA A 168 -55.45 -14.63 -5.53
C ALA A 168 -54.72 -14.69 -6.89
N SER A 169 -54.31 -15.85 -7.44
CA SER A 169 -53.58 -17.03 -6.90
C SER A 169 -53.54 -18.15 -7.96
N THR A 170 -52.37 -18.56 -8.46
CA THR A 170 -52.24 -19.87 -9.15
C THR A 170 -50.81 -20.39 -9.25
N SER A 171 -50.67 -21.70 -8.99
CA SER A 171 -49.58 -22.61 -9.37
C SER A 171 -50.24 -23.95 -9.78
N PRO A 172 -49.55 -25.02 -10.26
CA PRO A 172 -48.12 -25.20 -10.54
C PRO A 172 -47.82 -25.84 -11.93
N SER A 173 -46.54 -26.13 -12.27
CA SER A 173 -46.10 -27.45 -12.80
C SER A 173 -44.57 -27.54 -13.05
N LEU A 174 -44.02 -28.73 -12.79
CA LEU A 174 -42.61 -29.13 -12.66
C LEU A 174 -41.83 -29.45 -13.97
N ARG A 175 -40.50 -29.18 -13.93
CA ARG A 175 -39.35 -29.93 -14.55
C ARG A 175 -39.17 -29.92 -16.10
N PRO A 176 -37.97 -30.28 -16.64
CA PRO A 176 -36.67 -30.60 -16.00
C PRO A 176 -35.51 -29.63 -16.38
N LEU A 177 -34.26 -30.03 -16.13
CA LEU A 177 -33.01 -29.28 -16.41
C LEU A 177 -32.71 -29.15 -17.92
N ASP A 178 -31.95 -28.10 -18.27
CA ASP A 178 -30.76 -28.25 -19.13
C ASP A 178 -29.70 -27.19 -18.75
N THR A 179 -28.41 -27.41 -19.06
CA THR A 179 -27.29 -26.60 -18.51
C THR A 179 -26.44 -25.89 -19.57
N THR A 180 -26.65 -24.57 -19.74
CA THR A 180 -25.72 -23.65 -20.43
C THR A 180 -25.74 -22.29 -19.74
N CYS A 181 -24.56 -21.69 -19.52
CA CYS A 181 -24.39 -20.38 -18.87
C CYS A 181 -23.64 -19.38 -19.77
N ASP A 182 -24.37 -18.81 -20.72
CA ASP A 182 -24.16 -17.47 -21.29
C ASP A 182 -25.39 -16.64 -20.85
N SER A 183 -25.31 -15.36 -20.47
CA SER A 183 -24.24 -14.37 -20.64
C SER A 183 -24.33 -13.22 -19.61
N ASP A 184 -23.19 -12.55 -19.39
CA ASP A 184 -23.03 -11.18 -18.85
C ASP A 184 -23.81 -10.11 -19.68
N PRO A 185 -23.91 -8.82 -19.26
CA PRO A 185 -23.47 -8.21 -17.99
C PRO A 185 -24.50 -7.26 -17.32
N ASP A 186 -24.24 -6.89 -16.06
CA ASP A 186 -24.05 -5.49 -15.60
C ASP A 186 -24.11 -5.38 -14.06
N ASN A 187 -22.97 -5.12 -13.40
CA ASN A 187 -22.95 -4.52 -12.06
C ASN A 187 -21.66 -3.71 -11.80
N ALA A 188 -21.66 -2.46 -12.27
CA ALA A 188 -20.49 -1.59 -12.27
C ALA A 188 -20.29 -0.84 -10.93
N LEU A 189 -19.87 -1.55 -9.88
CA LEU A 189 -19.37 -0.96 -8.62
C LEU A 189 -17.92 -1.35 -8.34
N HIS A 190 -17.04 -1.01 -9.28
CA HIS A 190 -15.59 -1.07 -9.07
C HIS A 190 -15.08 0.27 -8.52
N MET A 191 -14.31 0.21 -7.42
CA MET A 191 -13.38 1.29 -7.09
C MET A 191 -12.35 1.39 -8.23
N HIS A 192 -12.41 2.49 -8.97
CA HIS A 192 -11.30 2.92 -9.83
C HIS A 192 -10.03 3.13 -9.00
N PRO A 193 -8.82 3.12 -9.60
CA PRO A 193 -7.65 3.67 -8.93
C PRO A 193 -7.98 5.09 -8.44
N VAL A 194 -7.62 5.40 -7.20
CA VAL A 194 -7.93 6.69 -6.55
C VAL A 194 -7.34 7.82 -7.40
N GLN A 195 -8.21 8.52 -8.14
CA GLN A 195 -7.81 9.72 -8.86
C GLN A 195 -7.62 10.84 -7.83
N PRO A 196 -6.39 11.36 -7.62
CA PRO A 196 -6.21 12.50 -6.72
C PRO A 196 -7.02 13.67 -7.25
N ARG A 197 -8.01 14.13 -6.46
CA ARG A 197 -8.91 15.23 -6.84
C ARG A 197 -8.10 16.45 -7.28
N ALA A 198 -8.30 16.89 -8.52
CA ALA A 198 -7.71 18.14 -9.00
C ALA A 198 -8.07 19.29 -8.03
N PRO A 199 -7.11 20.14 -7.64
CA PRO A 199 -7.37 21.22 -6.69
C PRO A 199 -8.44 22.15 -7.27
N ARG A 200 -9.50 22.43 -6.48
CA ARG A 200 -10.61 23.31 -6.89
C ARG A 200 -10.06 24.67 -7.33
N ILE A 201 -10.07 24.92 -8.64
CA ILE A 201 -9.79 26.24 -9.19
C ILE A 201 -10.99 27.12 -8.89
N TYR A 202 -10.79 28.18 -8.11
CA TYR A 202 -11.78 29.24 -7.94
C TYR A 202 -11.85 30.08 -9.23
N THR A 203 -12.57 29.58 -10.25
CA THR A 203 -12.91 30.35 -11.46
C THR A 203 -14.02 31.34 -11.14
N ASN A 204 -13.65 32.50 -10.63
CA ASN A 204 -14.59 33.58 -10.32
C ASN A 204 -15.00 34.30 -11.63
N THR A 205 -15.93 33.74 -12.39
CA THR A 205 -16.37 34.26 -13.69
C THR A 205 -17.49 35.30 -13.54
N ALA A 206 -17.11 36.56 -13.39
CA ALA A 206 -18.03 37.68 -13.60
C ALA A 206 -18.27 37.94 -15.10
N LEU A 207 -19.53 37.82 -15.51
CA LEU A 207 -20.21 38.52 -16.61
C LEU A 207 -19.35 39.16 -17.74
N ALA A 208 -19.38 38.54 -18.93
CA ALA A 208 -19.97 39.16 -20.13
C ALA A 208 -19.92 38.20 -21.34
N ARG A 209 -20.94 38.25 -22.21
CA ARG A 209 -20.91 37.61 -23.54
C ARG A 209 -21.67 38.47 -24.55
N ASP A 210 -21.23 38.37 -25.80
CA ASP A 210 -21.79 38.97 -27.02
C ASP A 210 -21.76 40.52 -27.06
N ARG A 211 -21.43 41.16 -28.19
CA ARG A 211 -21.71 40.77 -29.59
C ARG A 211 -20.51 40.94 -30.54
N SER A 212 -20.71 40.40 -31.74
CA SER A 212 -19.86 40.51 -32.92
C SER A 212 -19.81 41.92 -33.52
N ALA A 213 -18.65 42.28 -34.10
CA ALA A 213 -18.54 42.87 -35.44
C ALA A 213 -17.09 42.84 -35.95
N SER A 214 -16.95 42.95 -37.27
CA SER A 214 -15.70 42.97 -38.03
C SER A 214 -15.00 44.34 -38.05
N ALA A 215 -13.69 44.33 -38.35
CA ALA A 215 -13.00 45.14 -39.37
C ALA A 215 -11.67 45.79 -38.94
N SER A 216 -10.65 45.57 -39.78
CA SER A 216 -9.50 46.44 -40.12
C SER A 216 -9.10 47.61 -39.20
N SER A 217 -7.81 47.74 -38.88
CA SER A 217 -6.86 48.55 -39.68
C SER A 217 -5.48 48.79 -39.02
N SER A 218 -4.44 48.72 -39.87
CA SER A 218 -3.18 49.48 -39.88
C SER A 218 -2.52 50.08 -38.61
N SER A 219 -1.26 49.65 -38.43
CA SER A 219 -0.03 50.48 -38.37
C SER A 219 0.33 51.37 -37.17
N THR A 220 1.62 51.24 -36.76
CA THR A 220 2.57 52.31 -36.30
C THR A 220 2.25 53.12 -35.02
N SER A 221 3.22 53.51 -34.19
CA SER A 221 4.66 53.17 -34.11
C SER A 221 5.27 53.66 -32.78
N SER A 222 6.57 53.38 -32.59
CA SER A 222 7.56 54.26 -31.94
C SER A 222 7.33 54.71 -30.49
N SER A 223 8.09 54.05 -29.59
CA SER A 223 9.01 54.65 -28.60
C SER A 223 8.52 55.75 -27.63
N HIS A 224 8.87 55.58 -26.35
CA HIS A 224 9.97 56.37 -25.75
C HIS A 224 10.57 55.65 -24.53
N SER A 225 11.86 55.88 -24.29
CA SER A 225 12.62 55.43 -23.11
C SER A 225 12.60 56.49 -22.00
N PHE A 226 12.72 56.10 -20.72
CA PHE A 226 13.91 56.42 -19.88
C PHE A 226 13.79 55.95 -18.42
N SER A 227 14.97 55.63 -17.85
CA SER A 227 15.38 55.74 -16.44
C SER A 227 14.67 54.96 -15.31
N MET A 228 15.49 54.26 -14.52
CA MET A 228 15.19 53.87 -13.13
C MET A 228 15.22 55.09 -12.18
N PRO A 229 14.77 54.94 -10.93
CA PRO A 229 15.78 54.73 -9.88
C PRO A 229 15.39 53.73 -8.76
N SER A 230 16.40 53.23 -8.05
CA SER A 230 16.29 52.69 -6.67
C SER A 230 16.36 53.86 -5.65
N PRO A 231 16.26 53.71 -4.29
CA PRO A 231 16.30 52.49 -3.47
C PRO A 231 15.35 52.50 -2.21
N SER A 232 15.71 51.69 -1.20
CA SER A 232 15.50 51.87 0.26
C SER A 232 14.12 51.69 0.93
N THR A 233 14.13 50.87 1.99
CA THR A 233 13.25 50.86 3.20
C THR A 233 13.42 52.17 4.03
N PRO A 234 12.55 52.56 5.01
CA PRO A 234 11.84 51.69 5.99
C PRO A 234 10.45 52.15 6.58
N GLY A 235 9.83 51.26 7.38
CA GLY A 235 9.28 51.57 8.74
C GLY A 235 7.88 52.20 8.96
N THR A 236 7.03 51.51 9.75
CA THR A 236 6.01 52.01 10.74
C THR A 236 4.88 52.99 10.29
N SER A 237 3.64 53.00 10.82
CA SER A 237 2.89 52.15 11.78
C SER A 237 1.41 52.62 11.90
N LEU A 238 0.47 51.76 12.34
CA LEU A 238 -0.95 52.05 12.72
C LEU A 238 -1.88 52.49 11.55
N ASP A 239 -3.21 52.34 11.58
CA ASP A 239 -4.14 51.85 12.63
C ASP A 239 -5.41 51.17 12.01
N SER A 240 -5.93 50.08 12.60
CA SER A 240 -7.29 49.50 12.42
C SER A 240 -7.40 48.06 13.00
N PRO A 241 -8.60 47.60 13.44
CA PRO A 241 -8.74 46.41 14.30
C PRO A 241 -8.87 45.05 13.57
N PRO A 242 -8.54 43.94 14.25
CA PRO A 242 -8.84 42.58 13.78
C PRO A 242 -10.34 42.23 13.95
N PRO A 243 -10.88 41.25 13.17
CA PRO A 243 -12.24 40.75 13.37
C PRO A 243 -12.37 40.01 14.70
N SER A 244 -13.57 40.04 15.27
CA SER A 244 -13.88 39.55 16.62
C SER A 244 -13.74 38.03 16.77
N CYS A 245 -13.16 37.61 17.90
CA CYS A 245 -13.18 36.22 18.33
C CYS A 245 -14.59 35.84 18.80
N LEU A 246 -15.07 34.67 18.37
CA LEU A 246 -16.20 34.00 19.03
C LEU A 246 -15.70 33.37 20.35
N PRO A 247 -16.52 33.32 21.41
CA PRO A 247 -16.11 32.67 22.66
C PRO A 247 -15.94 31.17 22.44
N LEU A 248 -14.77 30.64 22.79
CA LEU A 248 -14.57 29.21 22.95
C LEU A 248 -15.49 28.71 24.06
N GLY A 249 -16.27 27.66 23.77
CA GLY A 249 -16.90 26.86 24.82
C GLY A 249 -15.84 26.21 25.71
N PRO A 250 -16.20 25.71 26.90
CA PRO A 250 -15.27 24.96 27.73
C PRO A 250 -14.68 23.80 26.91
N PRO A 251 -13.37 23.51 27.02
CA PRO A 251 -12.76 22.45 26.24
C PRO A 251 -13.43 21.12 26.60
N SER A 252 -13.98 20.44 25.59
CA SER A 252 -14.34 19.03 25.72
C SER A 252 -13.12 18.28 26.27
N PRO A 253 -13.28 17.45 27.31
CA PRO A 253 -12.13 16.79 27.93
C PRO A 253 -11.39 15.98 26.88
N GLU A 254 -10.08 16.24 26.72
CA GLU A 254 -9.24 15.43 25.84
C GLU A 254 -9.36 13.96 26.26
N PRO A 255 -9.56 13.03 25.32
CA PRO A 255 -9.62 11.61 25.67
C PRO A 255 -8.29 11.23 26.32
N ARG A 256 -8.35 10.79 27.59
CA ARG A 256 -7.16 10.36 28.35
C ARG A 256 -6.33 9.43 27.47
N PRO A 257 -4.99 9.59 27.39
CA PRO A 257 -4.16 8.76 26.50
C PRO A 257 -4.25 7.28 26.93
N HIS A 258 -5.07 6.52 26.19
CA HIS A 258 -5.42 5.15 26.53
C HIS A 258 -4.19 4.29 26.74
N THR A 259 -4.16 3.56 27.85
CA THR A 259 -2.94 2.87 28.28
C THR A 259 -2.73 1.67 27.37
N ALA A 260 -1.71 1.74 26.50
CA ALA A 260 -1.49 0.76 25.44
C ALA A 260 -1.60 -0.70 25.95
N PRO A 261 -2.29 -1.60 25.20
CA PRO A 261 -2.55 -2.95 25.66
C PRO A 261 -1.24 -3.67 25.98
N LEU A 262 -1.18 -4.31 27.15
CA LEU A 262 0.02 -5.02 27.59
C LEU A 262 0.21 -6.33 26.81
N ILE A 263 -0.90 -6.91 26.33
CA ILE A 263 -0.94 -8.14 25.54
C ILE A 263 -1.25 -7.76 24.09
N ALA A 264 -0.35 -8.15 23.18
CA ALA A 264 -0.44 -7.89 21.75
C ALA A 264 -1.70 -8.51 21.12
N SER A 265 -2.17 -7.92 20.02
CA SER A 265 -3.40 -8.32 19.31
C SER A 265 -4.67 -8.35 20.19
N GLY A 266 -4.66 -7.63 21.32
CA GLY A 266 -5.80 -7.38 22.19
C GLY A 266 -6.50 -6.06 21.90
N PHE A 267 -7.75 -5.94 22.34
CA PHE A 267 -8.65 -4.83 21.97
C PHE A 267 -9.03 -3.96 23.18
N ALA A 268 -9.49 -2.73 22.93
CA ALA A 268 -10.13 -1.89 23.93
C ALA A 268 -11.63 -2.24 24.04
N PRO A 269 -12.30 -2.02 25.19
CA PRO A 269 -13.70 -2.39 25.38
C PRO A 269 -14.65 -1.76 24.34
N ARG A 270 -14.41 -0.48 24.02
CA ARG A 270 -15.16 0.30 23.01
C ARG A 270 -15.03 -0.20 21.57
N ASP A 271 -14.06 -1.08 21.28
CA ASP A 271 -13.89 -1.65 19.95
C ASP A 271 -14.88 -2.80 19.70
N ILE A 272 -15.58 -3.26 20.76
CA ILE A 272 -16.40 -4.48 20.75
C ILE A 272 -17.76 -4.28 21.44
N LEU A 273 -17.83 -3.51 22.53
CA LEU A 273 -19.06 -3.20 23.27
C LEU A 273 -19.48 -1.74 23.13
N GLN A 274 -20.79 -1.52 23.14
CA GLN A 274 -21.44 -0.25 23.45
C GLN A 274 -22.47 -0.43 24.57
N LEU A 275 -23.07 0.67 25.01
CA LEU A 275 -24.26 0.64 25.86
C LEU A 275 -25.48 1.01 25.01
N ASN A 276 -26.57 0.25 25.18
CA ASN A 276 -27.84 0.51 24.51
C ASN A 276 -28.62 1.65 25.19
N ALA A 277 -29.80 2.00 24.66
CA ALA A 277 -30.64 3.07 25.21
C ALA A 277 -31.10 2.84 26.67
N ASP A 278 -31.19 1.58 27.10
CA ASP A 278 -31.56 1.18 28.46
C ASP A 278 -30.34 1.09 29.41
N GLY A 279 -29.13 1.41 28.92
CA GLY A 279 -27.88 1.30 29.67
C GLY A 279 -27.27 -0.11 29.74
N ASN A 280 -27.86 -1.10 29.08
CA ASN A 280 -27.35 -2.47 29.02
C ASN A 280 -26.18 -2.59 28.05
N ALA A 281 -25.25 -3.51 28.31
CA ALA A 281 -24.11 -3.75 27.43
C ALA A 281 -24.48 -4.67 26.25
N GLU A 282 -24.15 -4.22 25.04
CA GLU A 282 -24.37 -4.96 23.79
C GLU A 282 -23.13 -4.89 22.89
N PHE A 283 -23.03 -5.81 21.91
CA PHE A 283 -21.97 -5.76 20.91
C PHE A 283 -22.18 -4.58 19.94
N VAL A 284 -21.08 -3.95 19.50
CA VAL A 284 -21.10 -2.86 18.51
C VAL A 284 -21.82 -3.31 17.22
N PRO A 285 -22.82 -2.54 16.73
CA PRO A 285 -23.62 -2.93 15.57
C PRO A 285 -22.81 -2.88 14.27
N LEU A 286 -23.19 -3.76 13.33
CA LEU A 286 -22.44 -3.95 12.09
C LEU A 286 -22.67 -2.81 11.10
N ARG A 287 -21.58 -2.14 10.69
CA ARG A 287 -21.58 -1.14 9.62
C ARG A 287 -21.53 -1.83 8.25
N VAL A 288 -22.65 -2.40 7.86
CA VAL A 288 -22.85 -2.99 6.53
C VAL A 288 -23.31 -1.87 5.58
N PRO A 289 -22.52 -1.47 4.56
CA PRO A 289 -22.99 -0.56 3.52
C PRO A 289 -23.97 -1.27 2.58
N ASP A 290 -24.74 -0.51 1.80
CA ASP A 290 -25.67 -1.10 0.81
C ASP A 290 -24.93 -1.95 -0.23
N GLY A 291 -25.15 -3.26 -0.19
CA GLY A 291 -24.59 -4.24 -1.13
C GLY A 291 -23.43 -5.09 -0.58
N ILE A 292 -22.93 -5.98 -1.42
CA ILE A 292 -21.92 -6.98 -1.05
C ILE A 292 -20.52 -6.36 -1.07
N SER A 293 -19.76 -6.50 0.03
CA SER A 293 -18.40 -5.96 0.15
C SER A 293 -17.37 -7.01 0.57
N LEU A 294 -16.71 -7.59 -0.44
CA LEU A 294 -15.57 -8.52 -0.36
C LEU A 294 -14.40 -8.11 0.56
N ARG A 295 -14.37 -6.82 0.94
CA ARG A 295 -13.23 -6.11 1.54
C ARG A 295 -13.65 -5.21 2.71
N ASN A 296 -14.85 -5.38 3.26
CA ASN A 296 -15.27 -4.70 4.50
C ASN A 296 -14.57 -5.33 5.72
N PHE A 297 -13.32 -4.93 5.94
CA PHE A 297 -12.51 -5.39 7.07
C PHE A 297 -12.93 -4.79 8.43
N ASP A 298 -13.70 -3.69 8.46
CA ASP A 298 -14.18 -3.02 9.68
C ASP A 298 -15.12 -3.94 10.50
N ILE A 299 -16.12 -4.54 9.82
CA ILE A 299 -17.12 -5.41 10.47
C ILE A 299 -16.55 -6.73 11.03
N GLN A 300 -15.31 -7.10 10.70
CA GLN A 300 -14.73 -8.39 11.08
C GLN A 300 -14.56 -8.57 12.59
N LEU A 301 -14.14 -7.52 13.30
CA LEU A 301 -13.96 -7.58 14.75
C LEU A 301 -15.31 -7.74 15.48
N PRO A 302 -16.34 -6.90 15.24
CA PRO A 302 -17.67 -7.10 15.78
C PRO A 302 -18.27 -8.48 15.48
N ILE A 303 -18.19 -8.99 14.23
CA ILE A 303 -18.71 -10.33 13.90
C ILE A 303 -17.99 -11.41 14.71
N TYR A 304 -16.66 -11.43 14.64
CA TYR A 304 -15.84 -12.50 15.24
C TYR A 304 -15.95 -12.51 16.78
N ALA A 305 -16.14 -11.35 17.41
CA ALA A 305 -16.39 -11.25 18.85
C ALA A 305 -17.67 -11.96 19.28
N THR A 306 -18.71 -11.98 18.44
CA THR A 306 -19.97 -12.71 18.73
C THR A 306 -19.88 -14.22 18.53
N LEU A 307 -18.73 -14.71 18.04
CA LEU A 307 -18.41 -16.12 17.80
C LEU A 307 -17.21 -16.61 18.64
N SER A 308 -16.83 -15.85 19.68
CA SER A 308 -15.59 -16.07 20.44
C SER A 308 -15.83 -16.18 21.95
N ASP A 309 -14.96 -16.95 22.61
CA ASP A 309 -14.75 -16.81 24.05
C ASP A 309 -13.91 -15.54 24.33
N ILE A 310 -14.25 -14.82 25.41
CA ILE A 310 -13.69 -13.50 25.71
C ILE A 310 -12.89 -13.55 27.01
N ILE A 311 -11.64 -13.10 26.96
CA ILE A 311 -10.74 -12.98 28.13
C ILE A 311 -10.54 -11.51 28.46
N VAL A 312 -11.13 -11.04 29.56
CA VAL A 312 -10.85 -9.71 30.11
C VAL A 312 -9.56 -9.78 30.93
N TYR A 313 -8.63 -8.84 30.73
CA TYR A 313 -7.40 -8.77 31.51
C TYR A 313 -7.08 -7.36 31.99
N SER A 314 -6.59 -7.23 33.22
CA SER A 314 -5.96 -6.00 33.73
C SER A 314 -4.45 -6.21 33.91
N ARG A 315 -3.69 -5.11 34.00
CA ARG A 315 -2.27 -5.12 34.37
C ARG A 315 -2.03 -5.54 35.84
N ARG A 316 -3.07 -5.47 36.67
CA ARG A 316 -3.07 -5.75 38.12
C ARG A 316 -3.69 -7.12 38.47
N GLY A 317 -4.14 -7.90 37.47
CA GLY A 317 -4.78 -9.21 37.66
C GLY A 317 -6.31 -9.13 37.71
N ALA A 318 -6.95 -9.96 38.54
CA ALA A 318 -8.40 -10.01 38.69
C ALA A 318 -8.98 -8.85 39.52
N THR A 319 -9.10 -7.65 38.92
CA THR A 319 -9.61 -6.44 39.59
C THR A 319 -11.14 -6.32 39.57
N ARG A 320 -11.69 -5.46 40.46
CA ARG A 320 -13.13 -5.11 40.46
C ARG A 320 -13.59 -4.49 39.13
N ALA A 321 -12.72 -3.74 38.45
CA ALA A 321 -13.00 -3.21 37.11
C ALA A 321 -13.04 -4.33 36.06
N ALA A 322 -12.09 -5.28 36.12
CA ALA A 322 -12.08 -6.45 35.25
C ALA A 322 -13.32 -7.34 35.45
N PHE A 323 -13.80 -7.52 36.68
CA PHE A 323 -15.06 -8.21 36.99
C PHE A 323 -16.28 -7.49 36.37
N ALA A 324 -16.41 -6.18 36.59
CA ALA A 324 -17.52 -5.40 36.04
C ALA A 324 -17.53 -5.36 34.49
N LEU A 325 -16.35 -5.34 33.88
CA LEU A 325 -16.21 -5.44 32.41
C LEU A 325 -16.54 -6.86 31.91
N ALA A 326 -16.10 -7.90 32.60
CA ALA A 326 -16.45 -9.28 32.26
C ALA A 326 -17.96 -9.55 32.40
N GLU A 327 -18.62 -8.94 33.37
CA GLU A 327 -20.09 -9.01 33.49
C GLU A 327 -20.79 -8.34 32.30
N LYS A 328 -20.35 -7.15 31.87
CA LYS A 328 -20.87 -6.48 30.66
C LYS A 328 -20.70 -7.34 29.40
N PHE A 329 -19.53 -7.94 29.20
CA PHE A 329 -19.33 -8.91 28.11
C PHE A 329 -20.24 -10.13 28.25
N LYS A 330 -20.47 -10.62 29.47
CA LYS A 330 -21.30 -11.81 29.69
C LYS A 330 -22.79 -11.53 29.47
N GLN A 331 -23.27 -10.33 29.80
CA GLN A 331 -24.59 -9.82 29.44
C GLN A 331 -24.76 -9.79 27.91
N ALA A 332 -23.82 -9.15 27.17
CA ALA A 332 -23.87 -9.08 25.71
C ALA A 332 -23.83 -10.47 25.03
N VAL A 333 -23.05 -11.41 25.57
CA VAL A 333 -22.99 -12.81 25.09
C VAL A 333 -24.31 -13.56 25.36
N GLU A 334 -24.91 -13.40 26.54
CA GLU A 334 -26.16 -14.10 26.90
C GLU A 334 -27.42 -13.47 26.28
N ALA A 335 -27.39 -12.19 25.91
CA ALA A 335 -28.46 -11.52 25.17
C ALA A 335 -28.59 -12.00 23.72
N ARG A 336 -27.51 -12.57 23.14
CA ARG A 336 -27.50 -13.08 21.75
C ARG A 336 -28.15 -14.48 21.68
N ALA A 337 -29.47 -14.50 21.51
CA ALA A 337 -30.23 -15.73 21.28
C ALA A 337 -29.74 -16.53 20.05
N GLY A 338 -29.96 -17.84 20.05
CA GLY A 338 -29.80 -18.71 18.87
C GLY A 338 -28.42 -19.39 18.68
N SER A 339 -27.40 -19.09 19.49
CA SER A 339 -26.10 -19.78 19.37
C SER A 339 -26.20 -21.28 19.69
N ARG A 340 -25.66 -22.13 18.79
CA ARG A 340 -25.43 -23.57 19.08
C ARG A 340 -24.34 -23.79 20.14
N ILE A 341 -23.45 -22.81 20.33
CA ILE A 341 -22.27 -22.91 21.22
C ILE A 341 -22.42 -21.95 22.42
N PRO A 342 -22.26 -22.43 23.67
CA PRO A 342 -22.15 -21.54 24.82
C PRO A 342 -20.76 -20.89 24.85
N TYR A 343 -20.69 -19.59 24.60
CA TYR A 343 -19.46 -18.80 24.69
C TYR A 343 -19.15 -18.40 26.14
N ASN A 344 -17.88 -18.50 26.50
CA ASN A 344 -17.39 -18.19 27.85
C ASN A 344 -16.85 -16.77 27.95
N VAL A 345 -16.95 -16.21 29.16
CA VAL A 345 -16.19 -15.00 29.53
C VAL A 345 -15.33 -15.35 30.72
N PHE A 346 -14.05 -15.02 30.62
CA PHE A 346 -13.03 -15.27 31.63
C PHE A 346 -12.39 -13.97 32.09
N VAL A 347 -11.81 -13.97 33.28
CA VAL A 347 -10.88 -12.95 33.74
C VAL A 347 -9.49 -13.57 33.88
N LEU A 348 -8.48 -12.94 33.29
CA LEU A 348 -7.09 -13.35 33.42
C LEU A 348 -6.57 -12.91 34.79
N ASP A 349 -6.47 -13.87 35.71
CA ASP A 349 -5.83 -13.65 37.01
C ASP A 349 -4.34 -14.00 36.89
N ALA A 350 -3.51 -12.96 36.91
CA ALA A 350 -2.08 -13.07 36.67
C ALA A 350 -1.34 -11.84 37.20
N THR A 351 -0.32 -12.07 38.02
CA THR A 351 0.57 -10.98 38.46
C THR A 351 1.40 -10.43 37.29
N PRO A 352 1.91 -9.19 37.37
CA PRO A 352 2.86 -8.64 36.39
C PRO A 352 4.11 -9.52 36.15
N VAL A 353 4.50 -10.35 37.13
CA VAL A 353 5.63 -11.28 37.01
C VAL A 353 5.23 -12.51 36.20
N GLU A 354 4.03 -13.05 36.38
CA GLU A 354 3.52 -14.17 35.60
C GLU A 354 3.22 -13.78 34.16
N LEU A 355 2.66 -12.58 33.93
CA LEU A 355 2.51 -12.02 32.58
C LEU A 355 3.88 -11.98 31.85
N ARG A 356 4.93 -11.47 32.51
CA ARG A 356 6.30 -11.40 31.94
C ARG A 356 6.99 -12.76 31.76
N THR A 357 6.66 -13.78 32.56
CA THR A 357 7.35 -15.08 32.51
C THR A 357 6.61 -16.14 31.69
N LYS A 358 5.28 -16.16 31.72
CA LYS A 358 4.41 -17.13 31.03
C LYS A 358 3.91 -16.62 29.67
N LEU A 359 3.50 -15.35 29.60
CA LEU A 359 2.97 -14.72 28.38
C LEU A 359 4.02 -13.91 27.60
N LYS A 360 5.32 -14.15 27.82
CA LYS A 360 6.43 -13.44 27.16
C LYS A 360 6.37 -13.37 25.62
N HIS A 361 5.64 -14.31 25.00
CA HIS A 361 5.45 -14.42 23.55
C HIS A 361 4.24 -13.61 23.03
N LEU A 362 3.40 -13.14 23.96
CA LEU A 362 2.16 -12.43 23.76
C LEU A 362 2.22 -10.97 24.27
N LEU A 363 3.27 -10.57 24.99
CA LEU A 363 3.42 -9.20 25.46
C LEU A 363 3.82 -8.25 24.32
N VAL A 364 3.32 -7.01 24.38
CA VAL A 364 3.80 -5.95 23.49
C VAL A 364 5.26 -5.64 23.79
N GLY A 365 6.09 -5.62 22.74
CA GLY A 365 7.54 -5.44 22.86
C GLY A 365 8.22 -5.12 21.53
N PRO A 366 9.57 -5.19 21.44
CA PRO A 366 10.35 -4.76 20.26
C PRO A 366 10.06 -5.52 18.95
N HIS A 367 9.28 -6.59 19.00
CA HIS A 367 8.88 -7.39 17.84
C HIS A 367 7.39 -7.24 17.49
N THR A 368 6.62 -6.45 18.24
CA THR A 368 5.22 -6.15 17.92
C THR A 368 5.18 -5.13 16.78
N ILE A 369 4.61 -5.53 15.65
CA ILE A 369 4.61 -4.74 14.42
C ILE A 369 3.48 -3.70 14.48
N ASN A 370 3.82 -2.42 14.59
CA ASN A 370 2.90 -1.36 14.20
C ASN A 370 2.83 -1.31 12.66
N PHE A 371 1.66 -1.59 12.10
CA PHE A 371 1.47 -1.78 10.66
C PHE A 371 1.85 -0.53 9.85
N ALA A 372 1.34 0.65 10.25
CA ALA A 372 1.57 1.90 9.54
C ALA A 372 3.01 2.39 9.64
N GLN A 373 3.66 2.20 10.79
CA GLN A 373 5.07 2.54 10.95
C GLN A 373 5.96 1.58 10.16
N ARG A 374 5.68 0.27 10.16
CA ARG A 374 6.47 -0.70 9.39
C ARG A 374 6.29 -0.55 7.87
N GLU A 375 5.10 -0.20 7.39
CA GLU A 375 4.89 0.24 5.99
C GLU A 375 5.79 1.44 5.65
N LYS A 376 5.79 2.47 6.51
CA LYS A 376 6.66 3.65 6.34
C LYS A 376 8.16 3.32 6.41
N ASP A 377 8.55 2.32 7.22
CA ASP A 377 9.94 1.86 7.32
C ASP A 377 10.38 1.08 6.08
N GLU A 378 9.56 0.16 5.57
CA GLU A 378 9.82 -0.56 4.30
C GLU A 378 9.83 0.40 3.11
N MET A 379 8.95 1.41 3.10
CA MET A 379 8.99 2.49 2.10
C MET A 379 10.30 3.26 2.15
N ARG A 380 10.71 3.74 3.33
CA ARG A 380 11.97 4.49 3.51
C ARG A 380 13.19 3.70 3.05
N GLU A 381 13.29 2.40 3.37
CA GLU A 381 14.43 1.59 2.94
C GLU A 381 14.38 1.24 1.46
N LEU A 382 13.18 1.00 0.89
CA LEU A 382 13.01 0.76 -0.55
C LEU A 382 13.40 1.98 -1.41
N THR A 383 13.23 3.19 -0.86
CA THR A 383 13.39 4.45 -1.61
C THR A 383 14.58 5.30 -1.13
N ARG A 384 15.38 4.80 -0.19
CA ARG A 384 16.68 5.36 0.26
C ARG A 384 17.58 5.71 -0.93
N ALA A 385 18.47 6.68 -0.79
CA ALA A 385 19.25 7.22 -1.90
C ALA A 385 20.11 6.16 -2.61
N THR A 386 19.87 6.00 -3.91
CA THR A 386 20.63 5.13 -4.81
C THR A 386 21.12 5.91 -6.02
N GLU A 387 22.36 5.69 -6.46
CA GLU A 387 22.85 6.28 -7.71
C GLU A 387 22.00 5.81 -8.90
N ILE A 388 21.49 6.76 -9.70
CA ILE A 388 20.79 6.49 -10.95
C ILE A 388 21.61 6.87 -12.20
N LEU A 389 22.67 7.67 -12.04
CA LEU A 389 23.52 8.11 -13.15
C LEU A 389 24.93 8.48 -12.67
N THR A 390 25.93 7.96 -13.37
CA THR A 390 27.31 8.49 -13.39
C THR A 390 27.57 9.10 -14.76
N VAL A 391 28.20 10.29 -14.77
CA VAL A 391 28.63 11.04 -15.95
C VAL A 391 30.16 11.02 -16.01
N HIS A 392 30.69 10.42 -17.08
CA HIS A 392 32.12 10.29 -17.35
C HIS A 392 32.66 11.45 -18.21
N ALA A 393 33.98 11.66 -18.15
CA ALA A 393 34.65 12.66 -18.98
C ALA A 393 34.58 12.26 -20.48
N PRO A 394 34.54 13.23 -21.42
CA PRO A 394 34.45 12.94 -22.85
C PRO A 394 35.58 12.02 -23.35
N GLY A 395 35.22 10.89 -23.95
CA GLY A 395 36.18 9.89 -24.48
C GLY A 395 36.60 8.80 -23.48
N GLN A 396 36.03 8.77 -22.28
CA GLN A 396 36.19 7.65 -21.34
C GLN A 396 35.03 6.66 -21.49
N ASP A 397 35.33 5.43 -21.95
CA ASP A 397 34.33 4.38 -22.17
C ASP A 397 33.60 3.98 -20.87
N ASP A 398 32.28 3.80 -20.96
CA ASP A 398 31.37 3.37 -19.87
C ASP A 398 31.56 1.88 -19.45
N LYS A 399 32.72 1.29 -19.77
CA LYS A 399 32.97 -0.16 -19.70
C LYS A 399 33.42 -0.60 -18.31
N SER A 400 32.41 -0.83 -17.46
CA SER A 400 32.43 -1.85 -16.40
C SER A 400 33.63 -1.81 -15.45
N VAL A 401 33.76 -0.70 -14.73
CA VAL A 401 34.39 -0.69 -13.40
C VAL A 401 33.30 -0.32 -12.40
N ASP A 402 33.24 -0.98 -11.25
CA ASP A 402 32.33 -0.61 -10.17
C ASP A 402 32.76 0.75 -9.58
N VAL A 403 32.26 1.83 -10.17
CA VAL A 403 32.52 3.20 -9.72
C VAL A 403 31.95 3.37 -8.32
N HIS A 404 32.82 3.68 -7.36
CA HIS A 404 32.38 3.91 -5.99
C HIS A 404 31.42 5.11 -5.95
N PRO A 405 30.30 5.04 -5.21
CA PRO A 405 29.49 6.22 -4.90
C PRO A 405 30.38 7.35 -4.39
N TRP A 406 30.07 8.60 -4.75
CA TRP A 406 30.84 9.78 -4.35
C TRP A 406 32.23 9.95 -4.99
N THR A 407 32.62 9.12 -5.98
CA THR A 407 33.93 9.23 -6.69
C THR A 407 34.22 10.68 -7.09
N PRO A 408 35.22 11.38 -6.50
CA PRO A 408 35.29 12.84 -6.54
C PRO A 408 35.50 13.50 -7.91
N GLY A 409 35.93 12.75 -8.92
CA GLY A 409 36.21 13.24 -10.28
C GLY A 409 35.09 13.04 -11.30
N LEU A 410 33.89 12.59 -10.89
CA LEU A 410 32.78 12.22 -11.79
C LEU A 410 31.47 12.91 -11.36
N GLY A 411 30.63 13.32 -12.32
CA GLY A 411 29.28 13.78 -12.00
C GLY A 411 28.41 12.60 -11.58
N GLN A 412 27.68 12.70 -10.47
CA GLN A 412 26.82 11.61 -9.99
C GLN A 412 25.46 12.13 -9.52
N VAL A 413 24.40 11.42 -9.92
CA VAL A 413 23.01 11.70 -9.57
C VAL A 413 22.42 10.53 -8.80
N PHE A 414 21.76 10.84 -7.69
CA PHE A 414 21.10 9.89 -6.80
C PHE A 414 19.59 10.18 -6.79
N LEU A 415 18.80 9.13 -6.64
CA LEU A 415 17.35 9.21 -6.42
C LEU A 415 17.06 8.70 -5.01
N GLY A 416 16.46 9.54 -4.16
CA GLY A 416 16.20 9.26 -2.75
C GLY A 416 14.87 9.86 -2.27
N ASN A 417 14.60 9.75 -0.96
CA ASN A 417 13.44 10.34 -0.29
C ASN A 417 13.88 11.47 0.68
N VAL A 418 12.91 12.07 1.39
CA VAL A 418 13.15 13.17 2.34
C VAL A 418 14.16 12.87 3.46
N ASN A 419 14.36 11.60 3.82
CA ASN A 419 15.31 11.19 4.87
C ASN A 419 16.76 11.12 4.35
N ASP A 420 16.97 11.11 3.04
CA ASP A 420 18.29 11.17 2.41
C ASP A 420 18.79 12.62 2.23
N VAL A 421 18.00 13.61 2.64
CA VAL A 421 18.36 15.03 2.55
C VAL A 421 19.26 15.40 3.73
N PRO A 422 20.47 15.94 3.51
CA PRO A 422 21.34 16.40 4.59
C PRO A 422 20.67 17.46 5.46
N PHE A 423 20.78 17.30 6.77
CA PHE A 423 20.24 18.23 7.76
C PHE A 423 21.35 18.91 8.55
N TYR A 424 21.23 20.21 8.79
CA TYR A 424 22.14 20.95 9.65
C TYR A 424 21.61 20.97 11.09
N PRO A 425 22.29 20.34 12.07
CA PRO A 425 21.76 20.15 13.42
C PRO A 425 21.87 21.39 14.33
N GLY A 426 22.49 22.49 13.89
CA GLY A 426 22.67 23.68 14.71
C GLY A 426 21.41 24.53 14.86
N ASN A 427 21.15 24.99 16.09
CA ASN A 427 20.02 25.87 16.40
C ASN A 427 20.19 27.24 15.70
N PRO A 428 19.21 27.72 14.91
CA PRO A 428 19.31 29.00 14.20
C PRO A 428 19.35 30.25 15.11
N SER A 429 19.18 30.08 16.43
CA SER A 429 19.34 31.15 17.42
C SER A 429 20.70 31.14 18.16
N ASP A 430 21.61 30.21 17.85
CA ASP A 430 22.93 30.12 18.49
C ASP A 430 23.94 31.16 17.91
N PRO A 431 24.51 32.07 18.73
CA PRO A 431 25.57 32.99 18.30
C PRO A 431 26.82 32.30 17.74
N LEU A 432 27.10 31.04 18.10
CA LEU A 432 28.24 30.26 17.60
C LEU A 432 28.08 29.84 16.12
N ALA A 433 26.88 29.94 15.55
CA ALA A 433 26.65 29.71 14.12
C ALA A 433 27.47 30.64 13.19
N ARG A 434 28.09 31.69 13.74
CA ARG A 434 29.05 32.56 13.02
C ARG A 434 30.43 31.94 12.80
N GLY A 435 30.68 30.73 13.32
CA GLY A 435 31.94 29.99 13.17
C GLY A 435 31.88 28.72 12.29
N ILE A 436 30.75 28.47 11.59
CA ILE A 436 30.58 27.27 10.76
C ILE A 436 31.52 27.33 9.54
N ASP A 437 32.37 26.31 9.37
CA ASP A 437 33.10 26.13 8.12
C ASP A 437 32.13 25.55 7.05
N LEU A 438 31.98 26.26 5.94
CA LEU A 438 31.12 25.83 4.82
C LEU A 438 31.69 24.59 4.10
N LEU A 439 32.94 24.22 4.38
CA LEU A 439 33.64 23.06 3.82
C LEU A 439 33.72 21.87 4.79
N ASP A 440 33.17 21.99 6.01
CA ASP A 440 33.00 20.87 6.93
C ASP A 440 31.83 19.97 6.49
N SER A 441 32.12 18.72 6.13
CA SER A 441 31.12 17.75 5.71
C SER A 441 30.32 17.11 6.86
N ALA A 442 30.41 17.61 8.10
CA ALA A 442 29.52 17.21 9.18
C ALA A 442 28.03 17.41 8.79
N GLY A 443 27.27 16.30 8.80
CA GLY A 443 25.88 16.25 8.32
C GLY A 443 25.70 16.02 6.81
N ASN A 444 26.77 16.08 6.01
CA ASN A 444 26.77 15.84 4.55
C ASN A 444 28.00 14.99 4.13
N SER A 445 28.24 13.89 4.83
CA SER A 445 29.46 13.08 4.74
C SER A 445 29.30 11.84 3.84
N PRO A 446 30.24 11.57 2.92
CA PRO A 446 30.29 10.35 2.08
C PRO A 446 30.39 9.04 2.86
N LEU A 447 30.86 9.08 4.11
CA LEU A 447 30.94 7.90 4.98
C LEU A 447 29.57 7.53 5.56
N ASP A 448 28.70 8.52 5.72
CA ASP A 448 27.34 8.37 6.26
C ASP A 448 26.27 8.17 5.17
N GLY A 449 26.71 8.01 3.91
CA GLY A 449 25.82 7.86 2.75
C GLY A 449 25.31 9.19 2.16
N MET A 450 25.89 10.32 2.56
CA MET A 450 25.54 11.67 2.10
C MET A 450 26.70 12.28 1.27
N GLY A 451 26.68 13.57 0.92
CA GLY A 451 27.79 14.21 0.21
C GLY A 451 27.42 15.09 -0.99
N TYR A 452 26.16 15.55 -1.04
CA TYR A 452 25.58 16.29 -2.16
C TYR A 452 26.10 17.74 -2.23
N ASP A 453 26.29 18.26 -3.43
CA ASP A 453 26.42 19.70 -3.68
C ASP A 453 25.05 20.36 -3.93
N VAL A 454 24.10 19.60 -4.48
CA VAL A 454 22.75 20.05 -4.87
C VAL A 454 21.71 19.03 -4.41
N CYS A 455 20.63 19.50 -3.79
CA CYS A 455 19.43 18.71 -3.48
C CYS A 455 18.22 19.28 -4.21
N ILE A 456 17.57 18.47 -5.04
CA ILE A 456 16.44 18.85 -5.89
C ILE A 456 15.16 18.24 -5.31
N GLU A 457 14.28 19.10 -4.80
CA GLU A 457 12.97 18.73 -4.25
C GLU A 457 11.92 18.71 -5.37
N CYS A 458 11.53 17.52 -5.83
CA CYS A 458 10.41 17.34 -6.74
C CYS A 458 9.08 17.34 -5.95
N ARG A 459 8.18 18.28 -6.25
CA ARG A 459 6.83 18.33 -5.66
C ARG A 459 5.79 19.00 -6.56
N VAL A 460 4.52 18.64 -6.39
CA VAL A 460 3.39 19.10 -7.23
C VAL A 460 3.29 20.63 -7.34
N ARG A 461 3.58 21.37 -6.25
CA ARG A 461 3.46 22.85 -6.18
C ARG A 461 4.81 23.57 -6.02
N ALA A 462 5.91 23.00 -6.51
CA ALA A 462 7.17 23.72 -6.54
C ALA A 462 7.10 24.94 -7.48
N PRO A 463 7.72 26.08 -7.13
CA PRO A 463 7.94 27.15 -8.09
C PRO A 463 8.85 26.65 -9.22
N ARG A 464 8.65 27.19 -10.42
CA ARG A 464 9.42 26.82 -11.61
C ARG A 464 10.88 27.29 -11.48
N PRO A 465 11.86 26.53 -12.02
CA PRO A 465 13.28 26.88 -11.96
C PRO A 465 13.61 28.10 -12.86
N ALA A 466 13.32 29.30 -12.39
CA ALA A 466 13.60 30.53 -13.13
C ALA A 466 15.11 30.80 -13.19
N LEU A 467 15.58 31.25 -14.36
CA LEU A 467 17.01 31.35 -14.72
C LEU A 467 17.88 32.08 -13.67
N GLY A 468 17.36 33.11 -13.00
CA GLY A 468 18.10 33.84 -11.95
C GLY A 468 18.48 32.96 -10.75
N PHE A 469 17.62 32.02 -10.34
CA PHE A 469 17.94 31.07 -9.27
C PHE A 469 18.99 30.05 -9.71
N LEU A 470 18.93 29.59 -10.97
CA LEU A 470 19.93 28.67 -11.53
C LEU A 470 21.32 29.32 -11.63
N LEU A 471 21.38 30.59 -12.05
CA LEU A 471 22.63 31.36 -12.08
C LEU A 471 23.18 31.60 -10.67
N SER A 472 22.32 31.93 -9.69
CA SER A 472 22.75 32.10 -8.29
C SER A 472 23.26 30.80 -7.66
N ALA A 473 22.62 29.66 -7.97
CA ALA A 473 23.09 28.33 -7.59
C ALA A 473 24.48 28.01 -8.19
N GLN A 474 24.69 28.34 -9.47
CA GLN A 474 25.99 28.16 -10.13
C GLN A 474 27.08 29.05 -9.50
N GLU A 475 26.78 30.31 -9.21
CA GLU A 475 27.69 31.25 -8.56
C GLU A 475 28.09 30.81 -7.14
N HIS A 476 27.14 30.30 -6.35
CA HIS A 476 27.41 29.73 -5.02
C HIS A 476 28.36 28.53 -5.07
N LEU A 477 28.17 27.61 -6.02
CA LEU A 477 29.08 26.47 -6.20
C LEU A 477 30.49 26.89 -6.65
N MET A 478 30.60 27.96 -7.46
CA MET A 478 31.88 28.56 -7.85
C MET A 478 32.57 29.26 -6.67
N GLU A 479 31.84 29.94 -5.80
CA GLU A 479 32.37 30.56 -4.57
C GLU A 479 32.89 29.51 -3.57
N LEU A 480 32.19 28.38 -3.41
CA LEU A 480 32.65 27.25 -2.59
C LEU A 480 33.97 26.66 -3.13
N GLU A 481 34.10 26.46 -4.45
CA GLU A 481 35.36 26.03 -5.06
C GLU A 481 36.46 27.08 -4.87
N ARG A 482 36.17 28.37 -5.09
CA ARG A 482 37.13 29.47 -4.89
C ARG A 482 37.66 29.51 -3.46
N ARG A 483 36.81 29.25 -2.46
CA ARG A 483 37.22 29.13 -1.04
C ARG A 483 38.13 27.94 -0.79
N TRP A 484 37.79 26.77 -1.34
CA TRP A 484 38.63 25.57 -1.22
C TRP A 484 40.03 25.79 -1.81
N GLN A 485 40.11 26.33 -3.02
CA GLN A 485 41.40 26.67 -3.65
C GLN A 485 42.18 27.72 -2.82
N ALA A 486 41.49 28.74 -2.29
CA ALA A 486 42.10 29.76 -1.42
C ALA A 486 42.58 29.21 -0.06
N SER A 487 41.96 28.14 0.46
CA SER A 487 42.39 27.46 1.69
C SER A 487 43.65 26.60 1.53
N GLY A 488 44.20 26.50 0.31
CA GLY A 488 45.32 25.61 -0.02
C GLY A 488 44.91 24.16 -0.26
N GLY A 489 43.62 23.91 -0.47
CA GLY A 489 43.05 22.59 -0.76
C GLY A 489 43.68 21.94 -1.98
N LYS A 490 44.05 20.65 -1.86
CA LYS A 490 44.70 19.88 -2.94
C LYS A 490 43.76 18.82 -3.46
N GLY A 491 43.49 18.87 -4.77
CA GLY A 491 42.51 17.99 -5.40
C GLY A 491 41.06 18.52 -5.27
N PRO A 492 40.06 17.69 -5.57
CA PRO A 492 38.66 18.12 -5.57
C PRO A 492 38.18 18.48 -4.16
N ARG A 493 37.37 19.53 -4.07
CA ARG A 493 36.72 20.01 -2.84
C ARG A 493 35.95 18.87 -2.14
N PRO A 494 35.88 18.81 -0.78
CA PRO A 494 34.93 17.96 -0.08
C PRO A 494 33.47 18.38 -0.34
N PRO A 495 32.46 17.56 0.00
CA PRO A 495 31.08 18.06 0.05
C PRO A 495 30.95 19.27 0.97
N PRO A 496 30.08 20.24 0.65
CA PRO A 496 29.85 21.39 1.51
C PRO A 496 29.12 20.97 2.79
N ASN A 497 29.15 21.81 3.81
CA ASN A 497 28.28 21.64 4.97
C ASN A 497 26.80 21.59 4.57
N ALA A 498 25.95 20.89 5.33
CA ALA A 498 24.51 20.80 5.04
C ALA A 498 23.85 22.19 4.91
N ALA A 499 24.27 23.18 5.71
CA ALA A 499 23.78 24.57 5.61
C ALA A 499 24.26 25.33 4.35
N ALA A 500 25.16 24.75 3.56
CA ALA A 500 25.76 25.33 2.36
C ALA A 500 25.47 24.53 1.07
N ILE A 501 24.56 23.55 1.12
CA ILE A 501 24.05 22.83 -0.06
C ILE A 501 23.12 23.74 -0.87
N VAL A 502 23.13 23.60 -2.19
CA VAL A 502 22.13 24.24 -3.06
C VAL A 502 20.82 23.45 -3.02
N TYR A 503 19.74 24.04 -2.49
CA TYR A 503 18.40 23.46 -2.55
C TYR A 503 17.61 24.05 -3.72
N LEU A 504 17.11 23.19 -4.62
CA LEU A 504 16.35 23.59 -5.80
C LEU A 504 14.96 22.94 -5.81
N PRO A 505 13.85 23.69 -5.84
CA PRO A 505 12.53 23.13 -6.08
C PRO A 505 12.35 22.79 -7.57
N PHE A 506 11.66 21.68 -7.86
CA PHE A 506 11.28 21.29 -9.22
C PHE A 506 9.80 20.85 -9.29
N PRO A 507 8.98 21.38 -10.22
CA PRO A 507 7.57 21.02 -10.33
C PRO A 507 7.40 19.62 -10.93
N LEU A 508 6.35 18.90 -10.50
CA LEU A 508 6.00 17.58 -11.07
C LEU A 508 5.70 17.66 -12.58
N ILE A 509 4.97 18.70 -13.00
CA ILE A 509 4.53 18.89 -14.39
C ILE A 509 5.16 20.18 -14.96
N PRO A 510 6.46 20.16 -15.33
CA PRO A 510 7.10 21.27 -16.05
C PRO A 510 6.61 21.33 -17.49
N ILE A 511 6.73 22.50 -18.14
CA ILE A 511 6.64 22.55 -19.61
C ILE A 511 7.96 22.08 -20.23
N VAL A 512 7.90 21.55 -21.45
CA VAL A 512 9.03 20.86 -22.11
C VAL A 512 10.29 21.73 -22.22
N ASP A 513 10.15 23.03 -22.50
CA ASP A 513 11.30 23.93 -22.60
C ASP A 513 11.88 24.33 -21.22
N GLU A 514 11.06 24.40 -20.16
CA GLU A 514 11.55 24.57 -18.77
C GLU A 514 12.33 23.33 -18.31
N MET A 515 11.82 22.13 -18.62
CA MET A 515 12.56 20.88 -18.41
C MET A 515 13.89 20.90 -19.18
N THR A 516 13.88 21.26 -20.46
CA THR A 516 15.10 21.27 -21.31
C THR A 516 16.16 22.24 -20.77
N LEU A 517 15.77 23.46 -20.38
CA LEU A 517 16.68 24.45 -19.77
C LEU A 517 17.25 23.97 -18.43
N PHE A 518 16.46 23.26 -17.63
CA PHE A 518 16.92 22.69 -16.36
C PHE A 518 17.88 21.52 -16.58
N LEU A 519 17.61 20.64 -17.55
CA LEU A 519 18.52 19.55 -17.93
C LEU A 519 19.87 20.07 -18.44
N GLU A 520 19.87 21.12 -19.27
CA GLU A 520 21.11 21.81 -19.68
C GLU A 520 21.90 22.38 -18.49
N PHE A 521 21.22 22.87 -17.46
CA PHE A 521 21.86 23.37 -16.24
C PHE A 521 22.50 22.22 -15.44
N LEU A 522 21.80 21.10 -15.28
CA LEU A 522 22.34 19.90 -14.63
C LEU A 522 23.51 19.31 -15.42
N GLU A 523 23.47 19.29 -16.76
CA GLU A 523 24.57 18.87 -17.63
C GLU A 523 25.87 19.65 -17.32
N LYS A 524 25.76 20.98 -17.19
CA LYS A 524 26.89 21.88 -16.92
C LYS A 524 27.48 21.69 -15.50
N LEU A 525 26.68 21.22 -14.54
CA LEU A 525 27.14 20.87 -13.19
C LEU A 525 27.75 19.45 -13.12
N LEU A 526 27.21 18.50 -13.89
CA LEU A 526 27.67 17.11 -13.91
C LEU A 526 28.91 16.89 -14.78
N ASN A 527 29.10 17.70 -15.83
CA ASN A 527 30.27 17.66 -16.71
C ASN A 527 30.87 19.07 -16.91
N PRO A 528 31.53 19.64 -15.89
CA PRO A 528 32.17 20.94 -15.96
C PRO A 528 33.29 20.97 -17.02
N THR A 529 33.02 21.61 -18.16
CA THR A 529 34.02 21.77 -19.23
C THR A 529 35.11 22.77 -18.83
N GLN A 530 36.36 22.51 -19.24
CA GLN A 530 37.56 23.24 -18.77
C GLN A 530 37.63 24.74 -19.16
N GLN A 531 36.64 25.30 -19.84
CA GLN A 531 36.64 26.72 -20.22
C GLN A 531 36.23 27.62 -19.05
N ARG A 532 37.24 28.01 -18.26
CA ARG A 532 37.23 29.04 -17.20
C ARG A 532 36.38 28.71 -15.95
N GLY A 533 37.05 28.15 -14.95
CA GLY A 533 36.68 28.33 -13.54
C GLY A 533 35.63 27.38 -12.96
N PHE A 534 35.19 26.37 -13.70
CA PHE A 534 34.33 25.33 -13.14
C PHE A 534 35.12 24.40 -12.20
N GLY A 535 34.54 24.09 -11.03
CA GLY A 535 35.12 23.24 -10.00
C GLY A 535 34.89 21.75 -10.21
N ARG A 536 34.91 20.98 -9.11
CA ARG A 536 34.60 19.53 -9.16
C ARG A 536 33.23 19.25 -9.80
N PRO A 537 33.05 18.14 -10.54
CA PRO A 537 31.72 17.68 -10.96
C PRO A 537 30.77 17.49 -9.77
N ALA A 538 29.54 17.97 -9.91
CA ALA A 538 28.57 18.02 -8.82
C ALA A 538 28.04 16.63 -8.42
N LYS A 539 27.71 16.51 -7.13
CA LYS A 539 26.90 15.41 -6.56
C LYS A 539 25.48 15.91 -6.36
N ILE A 540 24.49 15.24 -6.96
CA ILE A 540 23.10 15.72 -7.02
C ILE A 540 22.15 14.68 -6.43
N LEU A 541 21.37 15.07 -5.43
CA LEU A 541 20.19 14.32 -4.97
C LEU A 541 18.96 14.82 -5.72
N ILE A 542 18.17 13.92 -6.30
CA ILE A 542 16.78 14.17 -6.66
C ILE A 542 15.92 13.43 -5.64
N TRP A 543 14.94 14.11 -5.03
CA TRP A 543 14.07 13.50 -4.02
C TRP A 543 12.62 13.99 -4.10
N SER A 544 11.72 13.17 -3.56
CA SER A 544 10.33 13.50 -3.23
C SER A 544 10.02 12.99 -1.81
N SER A 545 8.85 13.32 -1.26
CA SER A 545 8.47 12.92 0.11
C SER A 545 8.57 11.41 0.33
N ASP A 546 8.14 10.62 -0.67
CA ASP A 546 8.21 9.16 -0.69
C ASP A 546 9.48 8.60 -1.38
N GLY A 547 10.14 9.41 -2.22
CA GLY A 547 11.31 9.05 -3.02
C GLY A 547 11.03 8.37 -4.36
N TYR A 548 9.80 8.44 -4.89
CA TYR A 548 9.50 8.01 -6.26
C TYR A 548 8.38 8.76 -6.99
N THR A 549 7.30 9.20 -6.32
CA THR A 549 6.10 9.68 -7.03
C THR A 549 6.39 10.94 -7.85
N GLU A 550 6.84 12.03 -7.22
CA GLU A 550 7.12 13.26 -7.99
C GLU A 550 8.50 13.28 -8.67
N SER A 551 9.43 12.41 -8.26
CA SER A 551 10.83 12.46 -8.71
C SER A 551 11.09 11.75 -10.05
N SER A 552 10.23 10.80 -10.44
CA SER A 552 10.46 9.90 -11.58
C SER A 552 10.53 10.62 -12.94
N VAL A 553 9.72 11.65 -13.17
CA VAL A 553 9.68 12.40 -14.45
C VAL A 553 11.01 13.10 -14.72
N LEU A 554 11.60 13.75 -13.70
CA LEU A 554 12.91 14.39 -13.82
C LEU A 554 14.04 13.36 -13.96
N ALA A 555 14.01 12.27 -13.18
CA ALA A 555 15.01 11.21 -13.23
C ALA A 555 15.12 10.57 -14.63
N LEU A 556 13.99 10.17 -15.22
CA LEU A 556 13.94 9.60 -16.57
C LEU A 556 14.38 10.61 -17.64
N SER A 557 13.95 11.86 -17.52
CA SER A 557 14.34 12.93 -18.45
C SER A 557 15.84 13.21 -18.44
N LEU A 558 16.47 13.13 -17.26
CA LEU A 558 17.91 13.30 -17.10
C LEU A 558 18.70 12.10 -17.63
N ILE A 559 18.20 10.87 -17.46
CA ILE A 559 18.81 9.67 -18.06
C ILE A 559 18.75 9.75 -19.60
N MET A 560 17.59 10.08 -20.17
CA MET A 560 17.44 10.29 -21.62
C MET A 560 18.43 11.33 -22.17
N ALA A 561 18.55 12.48 -21.50
CA ALA A 561 19.44 13.55 -21.92
C ALA A 561 20.93 13.15 -21.81
N MET A 562 21.35 12.63 -20.65
CA MET A 562 22.77 12.40 -20.35
C MET A 562 23.34 11.12 -20.97
N ARG A 563 22.51 10.10 -21.23
CA ARG A 563 22.92 8.86 -21.91
C ARG A 563 22.52 8.80 -23.39
N SER A 564 21.89 9.86 -23.92
CA SER A 564 21.35 9.88 -25.30
C SER A 564 20.41 8.70 -25.61
N MET A 565 19.64 8.28 -24.60
CA MET A 565 18.66 7.20 -24.71
C MET A 565 17.31 7.71 -25.26
N THR A 566 16.47 6.75 -25.63
CA THR A 566 15.01 6.87 -25.77
C THR A 566 14.31 6.68 -24.42
N LEU A 567 13.01 6.95 -24.36
CA LEU A 567 12.21 6.77 -23.15
C LEU A 567 12.12 5.28 -22.71
N PRO A 568 11.90 4.30 -23.60
CA PRO A 568 11.91 2.88 -23.23
C PRO A 568 13.27 2.41 -22.70
N GLU A 569 14.37 2.89 -23.28
CA GLU A 569 15.73 2.61 -22.78
C GLU A 569 15.96 3.20 -21.38
N ALA A 570 15.56 4.46 -21.15
CA ALA A 570 15.70 5.10 -19.84
C ALA A 570 14.87 4.39 -18.75
N TYR A 571 13.69 3.86 -19.12
CA TYR A 571 12.89 2.98 -18.26
C TYR A 571 13.65 1.70 -17.87
N LEU A 572 14.31 1.04 -18.83
CA LEU A 572 15.06 -0.20 -18.60
C LEU A 572 16.38 0.04 -17.85
N GLU A 573 17.09 1.14 -18.11
CA GLU A 573 18.27 1.57 -17.36
C GLU A 573 17.91 1.74 -15.88
N LEU A 574 16.85 2.52 -15.58
CA LEU A 574 16.44 2.79 -14.20
C LEU A 574 15.91 1.53 -13.49
N GLN A 575 15.00 0.79 -14.14
CA GLN A 575 14.38 -0.40 -13.55
C GLN A 575 15.34 -1.60 -13.44
N VAL A 576 16.12 -1.90 -14.49
CA VAL A 576 16.86 -3.17 -14.62
C VAL A 576 18.33 -3.02 -14.27
N VAL A 577 19.01 -2.00 -14.81
CA VAL A 577 20.45 -1.78 -14.62
C VAL A 577 20.75 -1.17 -13.25
N LYS A 578 20.16 0.00 -12.96
CA LYS A 578 20.26 0.69 -11.67
C LYS A 578 19.40 0.05 -10.57
N LYS A 579 18.50 -0.88 -10.93
CA LYS A 579 17.63 -1.65 -10.02
C LYS A 579 16.74 -0.77 -9.12
N ARG A 580 16.49 0.47 -9.53
CA ARG A 580 15.68 1.44 -8.78
C ARG A 580 14.22 1.28 -9.18
N SER A 581 13.37 1.00 -8.22
CA SER A 581 11.92 1.08 -8.41
C SER A 581 11.50 2.54 -8.58
N PHE A 582 10.57 2.80 -9.50
CA PHE A 582 10.02 4.11 -9.80
C PHE A 582 8.56 3.95 -10.25
N PHE A 583 7.83 5.06 -10.40
CA PHE A 583 6.45 5.06 -10.89
C PHE A 583 6.17 6.27 -11.78
N VAL A 584 5.33 6.10 -12.79
CA VAL A 584 4.96 7.14 -13.77
C VAL A 584 3.47 6.98 -14.06
N TYR A 585 2.71 8.07 -14.02
CA TYR A 585 1.31 8.05 -14.41
C TYR A 585 1.17 8.06 -15.94
N GLU A 586 0.08 7.49 -16.47
CA GLU A 586 -0.24 7.49 -17.92
C GLU A 586 -0.24 8.92 -18.52
N THR A 587 -0.59 9.93 -17.72
CA THR A 587 -0.52 11.36 -18.07
C THR A 587 0.91 11.83 -18.36
N ASP A 588 1.86 11.32 -17.60
CA ASP A 588 3.25 11.80 -17.56
C ASP A 588 4.07 11.15 -18.68
N VAL A 589 3.69 9.95 -19.13
CA VAL A 589 4.22 9.32 -20.34
C VAL A 589 4.11 10.26 -21.54
N ARG A 590 3.00 11.01 -21.65
CA ARG A 590 2.76 11.98 -22.73
C ARG A 590 3.72 13.18 -22.65
N LEU A 591 4.05 13.64 -21.43
CA LEU A 591 5.07 14.67 -21.20
C LEU A 591 6.48 14.14 -21.52
N LEU A 592 6.80 12.94 -21.05
CA LEU A 592 8.10 12.30 -21.27
C LEU A 592 8.38 12.05 -22.75
N ARG A 593 7.38 11.60 -23.53
CA ARG A 593 7.48 11.50 -25.01
C ARG A 593 7.70 12.88 -25.68
N ALA A 594 7.10 13.94 -25.15
CA ALA A 594 7.33 15.30 -25.66
C ALA A 594 8.75 15.82 -25.35
N VAL A 595 9.30 15.47 -24.18
CA VAL A 595 10.70 15.73 -23.78
C VAL A 595 11.67 14.92 -24.63
N GLU A 596 11.44 13.61 -24.81
CA GLU A 596 12.21 12.75 -25.72
C GLU A 596 12.28 13.35 -27.14
N GLY A 597 11.14 13.72 -27.71
CA GLY A 597 11.06 14.36 -29.02
C GLY A 597 11.71 15.75 -29.09
N ARG A 598 11.92 16.44 -27.96
CA ARG A 598 12.69 17.69 -27.87
C ARG A 598 14.19 17.41 -27.83
N LEU A 599 14.63 16.47 -27.00
CA LEU A 599 16.03 16.02 -26.87
C LEU A 599 16.54 15.38 -28.17
N ALA A 600 15.71 14.64 -28.90
CA ALA A 600 16.07 14.07 -30.21
C ALA A 600 16.36 15.17 -31.25
N ARG A 601 15.52 16.21 -31.32
CA ARG A 601 15.73 17.36 -32.21
C ARG A 601 17.03 18.10 -31.91
N GLU A 602 17.39 18.26 -30.63
CA GLU A 602 18.66 18.89 -30.24
C GLU A 602 19.87 18.03 -30.54
N ARG A 603 19.79 16.71 -30.33
CA ARG A 603 20.84 15.77 -30.76
C ARG A 603 21.08 15.88 -32.27
N HIS A 604 20.03 15.88 -33.10
CA HIS A 604 20.16 16.08 -34.55
C HIS A 604 20.71 17.48 -34.92
N ALA A 605 20.36 18.54 -34.20
CA ALA A 605 20.88 19.89 -34.45
C ALA A 605 22.34 20.08 -34.01
N LYS A 606 22.82 19.29 -33.03
CA LYS A 606 24.21 19.27 -32.55
C LYS A 606 25.14 18.41 -33.45
N LEU A 607 24.61 17.55 -34.33
CA LEU A 607 25.42 16.85 -35.34
C LEU A 607 25.90 17.81 -36.44
N PRO A 608 27.17 17.73 -36.89
CA PRO A 608 27.64 18.53 -38.02
C PRO A 608 26.94 18.10 -39.32
N SER A 609 26.29 19.05 -39.99
CA SER A 609 25.57 18.81 -41.24
C SER A 609 26.44 18.07 -42.26
N PRO A 610 26.00 16.92 -42.81
CA PRO A 610 26.76 16.23 -43.85
C PRO A 610 26.92 17.16 -45.06
N ARG A 611 28.15 17.34 -45.52
CA ARG A 611 28.45 18.21 -46.67
C ARG A 611 27.65 17.73 -47.89
N ARG A 612 26.65 18.52 -48.27
CA ARG A 612 25.66 18.22 -49.30
C ARG A 612 26.29 18.27 -50.69
N PHE A 613 27.01 17.22 -51.06
CA PHE A 613 27.53 17.03 -52.41
C PHE A 613 26.37 16.98 -53.40
N LEU A 614 26.24 18.04 -54.20
CA LEU A 614 25.23 18.15 -55.25
C LEU A 614 25.66 17.31 -56.46
N PHE A 615 25.09 16.12 -56.58
CA PHE A 615 24.95 15.44 -57.88
C PHE A 615 23.46 15.20 -58.17
N GLY A 616 23.12 15.32 -59.46
CA GLY A 616 21.73 15.42 -59.93
C GLY A 616 20.97 14.09 -59.96
N PRO A 617 19.65 14.15 -60.21
CA PRO A 617 18.79 12.96 -60.20
C PRO A 617 18.98 12.10 -61.45
N THR A 618 19.28 10.82 -61.25
CA THR A 618 19.10 9.76 -62.26
C THR A 618 18.19 8.66 -61.74
N ARG A 619 17.53 7.96 -62.67
CA ARG A 619 16.39 7.07 -62.40
C ARG A 619 16.77 5.82 -61.60
N ALA A 620 15.77 5.28 -60.90
CA ALA A 620 15.83 3.96 -60.30
C ALA A 620 16.04 2.84 -61.33
N ASN A 621 16.68 1.76 -60.89
CA ASN A 621 16.22 0.42 -61.20
C ASN A 621 16.63 -0.53 -60.08
N SER A 622 15.87 -1.60 -59.88
CA SER A 622 16.24 -2.72 -59.02
C SER A 622 17.24 -3.64 -59.72
N LEU A 623 18.07 -4.33 -58.95
CA LEU A 623 18.49 -5.72 -59.22
C LEU A 623 19.22 -6.29 -58.00
N SER A 624 19.06 -7.59 -57.76
CA SER A 624 19.78 -8.37 -56.77
C SER A 624 20.86 -9.23 -57.45
N SER A 625 22.04 -9.33 -56.86
CA SER A 625 22.84 -10.58 -56.86
C SER A 625 24.07 -10.47 -55.96
N ASP A 626 24.46 -11.64 -55.50
CA ASP A 626 25.65 -12.02 -54.77
C ASP A 626 26.96 -11.59 -55.48
N PHE A 627 28.02 -11.34 -54.71
CA PHE A 627 29.12 -12.32 -54.67
C PHE A 627 30.06 -12.14 -53.46
N ASN A 628 30.91 -13.15 -53.25
CA ASN A 628 31.87 -13.30 -52.15
C ASN A 628 33.31 -12.97 -52.63
N SER A 629 34.25 -12.71 -51.70
CA SER A 629 35.64 -13.28 -51.68
C SER A 629 36.76 -12.34 -51.14
N SER A 630 37.58 -12.91 -50.26
CA SER A 630 39.05 -12.71 -50.07
C SER A 630 39.66 -11.38 -49.57
N ALA A 631 39.96 -11.39 -48.26
CA ALA A 631 41.32 -11.56 -47.70
C ALA A 631 42.57 -10.90 -48.33
N MET A 632 43.42 -10.35 -47.45
CA MET A 632 44.88 -10.21 -47.61
C MET A 632 45.58 -10.55 -46.29
N SER A 633 46.86 -10.92 -46.34
CA SER A 633 47.55 -11.66 -45.26
C SER A 633 48.84 -11.00 -44.74
N ALA A 634 49.24 -11.39 -43.52
CA ALA A 634 50.61 -11.30 -43.02
C ALA A 634 50.85 -12.46 -42.03
N SER A 635 52.04 -13.07 -42.04
CA SER A 635 52.36 -14.31 -41.33
C SER A 635 53.62 -14.19 -40.48
N TYR A 636 53.70 -14.94 -39.38
CA TYR A 636 54.93 -15.46 -38.76
C TYR A 636 54.57 -16.63 -37.83
N GLU A 637 55.49 -17.59 -37.66
CA GLU A 637 55.31 -18.81 -36.84
C GLU A 637 56.41 -18.97 -35.77
N ASP A 638 56.24 -20.01 -34.95
CA ASP A 638 57.20 -20.68 -34.04
C ASP A 638 57.29 -20.16 -32.57
N PRO A 639 57.75 -20.97 -31.58
CA PRO A 639 56.75 -21.65 -30.75
C PRO A 639 57.07 -21.70 -29.23
N GLY A 640 56.10 -22.23 -28.47
CA GLY A 640 56.42 -23.09 -27.32
C GLY A 640 56.67 -22.44 -25.96
N ASN A 641 55.61 -22.29 -25.16
CA ASN A 641 55.67 -22.70 -23.76
C ASN A 641 54.28 -23.17 -23.25
N ALA A 642 54.23 -24.18 -22.38
CA ALA A 642 53.01 -24.88 -22.03
C ALA A 642 52.57 -24.65 -20.57
N PRO A 643 51.33 -24.18 -20.30
CA PRO A 643 50.80 -24.04 -18.96
C PRO A 643 49.89 -25.22 -18.54
N ILE A 644 50.34 -25.94 -17.51
CA ILE A 644 49.61 -26.59 -16.41
C ILE A 644 48.08 -26.79 -16.61
N VAL A 645 47.64 -28.05 -16.65
CA VAL A 645 46.22 -28.45 -16.77
C VAL A 645 45.44 -28.21 -15.46
N SER A 646 44.47 -27.30 -15.50
CA SER A 646 43.41 -27.16 -14.48
C SER A 646 42.14 -27.87 -14.95
N MET A 647 41.78 -29.01 -14.35
CA MET A 647 40.53 -29.72 -14.66
C MET A 647 39.29 -28.95 -14.19
N ARG A 648 38.67 -28.18 -15.10
CA ARG A 648 37.26 -27.73 -14.96
C ARG A 648 36.34 -28.65 -15.76
N ARG A 649 35.28 -29.15 -15.11
CA ARG A 649 34.22 -29.95 -15.77
C ARG A 649 33.48 -29.09 -16.81
N PRO A 650 33.04 -29.66 -17.94
CA PRO A 650 32.33 -28.90 -18.97
C PRO A 650 30.98 -28.40 -18.44
N ARG A 651 30.72 -27.09 -18.57
CA ARG A 651 29.35 -26.56 -18.51
C ARG A 651 28.67 -26.89 -19.84
N ALA A 652 27.49 -27.52 -19.78
CA ALA A 652 26.65 -27.68 -20.96
C ALA A 652 26.15 -26.29 -21.40
N SER A 653 26.56 -25.85 -22.60
CA SER A 653 26.15 -24.56 -23.16
C SER A 653 24.77 -24.66 -23.81
N THR A 654 23.73 -24.87 -23.00
CA THR A 654 22.33 -24.87 -23.46
C THR A 654 21.74 -23.46 -23.51
N SER A 655 22.48 -22.53 -24.10
CA SER A 655 21.97 -21.24 -24.55
C SER A 655 21.79 -21.33 -26.06
N PRO A 656 20.57 -21.57 -26.59
CA PRO A 656 20.32 -21.30 -28.00
C PRO A 656 20.59 -19.82 -28.26
N LEU A 657 21.28 -19.50 -29.36
CA LEU A 657 21.48 -18.11 -29.76
C LEU A 657 20.12 -17.48 -30.06
N LEU A 658 19.69 -16.57 -29.18
CA LEU A 658 18.59 -15.66 -29.48
C LEU A 658 19.02 -14.81 -30.68
N PRO A 659 18.21 -14.73 -31.76
CA PRO A 659 18.42 -13.73 -32.80
C PRO A 659 18.30 -12.33 -32.21
N SER A 660 19.10 -11.38 -32.72
CA SER A 660 19.03 -9.95 -32.39
C SER A 660 17.78 -9.31 -32.99
N LEU A 661 16.61 -9.65 -32.44
CA LEU A 661 15.29 -9.31 -32.98
C LEU A 661 14.46 -8.37 -32.09
N VAL A 662 15.04 -7.84 -30.99
CA VAL A 662 14.37 -6.89 -30.09
C VAL A 662 15.31 -5.76 -29.66
N ASP A 663 16.10 -5.24 -30.60
CA ASP A 663 16.83 -3.96 -30.42
C ASP A 663 15.87 -2.76 -30.48
N ASP A 664 14.63 -2.95 -30.97
CA ASP A 664 13.58 -1.93 -30.96
C ASP A 664 12.75 -2.00 -29.66
N HIS A 665 13.21 -1.28 -28.64
CA HIS A 665 12.50 -1.13 -27.38
C HIS A 665 11.20 -0.30 -27.49
N GLN A 666 10.91 0.33 -28.63
CA GLN A 666 9.64 1.05 -28.83
C GLN A 666 8.44 0.09 -28.84
N VAL A 667 8.62 -1.12 -29.38
CA VAL A 667 7.54 -2.10 -29.63
C VAL A 667 6.81 -2.52 -28.36
N TRP A 668 7.51 -2.66 -27.23
CA TRP A 668 6.87 -3.02 -25.96
C TRP A 668 6.24 -1.82 -25.23
N PHE A 669 6.71 -0.61 -25.50
CA PHE A 669 6.32 0.62 -24.81
C PHE A 669 5.09 1.27 -25.46
N ASP A 670 5.01 1.26 -26.80
CA ASP A 670 3.87 1.77 -27.57
C ASP A 670 2.73 0.73 -27.69
N ASP A 671 2.87 -0.44 -27.05
CA ASP A 671 1.79 -1.42 -26.90
C ASP A 671 0.63 -0.81 -26.09
N PRO A 672 -0.62 -0.75 -26.61
CA PRO A 672 -1.76 -0.14 -25.92
C PRO A 672 -2.12 -0.75 -24.56
N ARG A 673 -1.51 -1.88 -24.18
CA ARG A 673 -1.66 -2.53 -22.88
C ARG A 673 -0.74 -1.93 -21.81
N PHE A 674 0.31 -1.19 -22.19
CA PHE A 674 1.25 -0.55 -21.28
C PHE A 674 0.70 0.80 -20.76
N ASP A 675 0.40 0.88 -19.47
CA ASP A 675 -0.21 2.04 -18.80
C ASP A 675 0.83 3.09 -18.32
N GLY A 676 2.10 2.90 -18.67
CA GLY A 676 3.22 3.67 -18.14
C GLY A 676 3.91 3.03 -16.93
N SER A 677 3.34 1.96 -16.35
CA SER A 677 3.88 1.24 -15.19
C SER A 677 4.41 -0.15 -15.51
N PHE A 678 5.54 -0.52 -14.90
CA PHE A 678 6.06 -1.90 -14.96
C PHE A 678 5.34 -2.81 -13.93
N PRO A 679 5.35 -4.15 -14.13
CA PRO A 679 5.09 -5.08 -13.03
C PRO A 679 6.07 -4.82 -11.88
N SER A 680 5.55 -4.82 -10.66
CA SER A 680 6.28 -4.41 -9.48
C SER A 680 7.24 -5.50 -9.02
N ARG A 681 8.54 -5.20 -8.97
CA ARG A 681 9.57 -6.10 -8.46
C ARG A 681 9.48 -6.23 -6.93
N VAL A 682 8.95 -7.35 -6.46
CA VAL A 682 8.79 -7.66 -5.02
C VAL A 682 10.07 -8.29 -4.46
N LEU A 683 10.70 -9.18 -5.22
CA LEU A 683 12.03 -9.75 -4.95
C LEU A 683 12.87 -9.66 -6.25
N PRO A 684 14.20 -9.81 -6.22
CA PRO A 684 15.06 -9.69 -7.42
C PRO A 684 14.66 -10.60 -8.61
N PHE A 685 13.92 -11.68 -8.35
CA PHE A 685 13.39 -12.62 -9.33
C PHE A 685 11.86 -12.72 -9.35
N LEU A 686 11.13 -11.98 -8.51
CA LEU A 686 9.67 -12.11 -8.36
C LEU A 686 8.97 -10.77 -8.59
N TYR A 687 8.02 -10.78 -9.53
CA TYR A 687 7.27 -9.60 -9.97
C TYR A 687 5.77 -9.82 -9.77
N LEU A 688 5.05 -8.78 -9.37
CA LEU A 688 3.59 -8.75 -9.21
C LEU A 688 2.97 -7.80 -10.24
N GLY A 689 1.99 -8.28 -11.01
CA GLY A 689 1.36 -7.50 -12.09
C GLY A 689 -0.12 -7.81 -12.35
N ASN A 690 -0.63 -7.15 -13.39
CA ASN A 690 -1.99 -7.26 -13.92
C ASN A 690 -2.00 -8.12 -15.22
N LEU A 691 -3.18 -8.31 -15.82
CA LEU A 691 -3.33 -9.11 -17.04
C LEU A 691 -2.60 -8.47 -18.25
N ASN A 692 -2.61 -7.14 -18.33
CA ASN A 692 -1.92 -6.39 -19.39
C ASN A 692 -0.40 -6.66 -19.39
N HIS A 693 0.22 -6.68 -18.21
CA HIS A 693 1.65 -6.96 -18.05
C HIS A 693 2.02 -8.36 -18.54
N ALA A 694 1.17 -9.35 -18.30
CA ALA A 694 1.36 -10.71 -18.78
C ALA A 694 1.09 -10.86 -20.29
N GLY A 695 0.17 -10.07 -20.84
CA GLY A 695 -0.13 -10.06 -22.27
C GLY A 695 0.99 -9.45 -23.13
N ASN A 696 1.68 -8.42 -22.65
CA ASN A 696 2.78 -7.75 -23.35
C ASN A 696 4.08 -8.56 -23.24
N ALA A 697 4.21 -9.59 -24.08
CA ALA A 697 5.32 -10.52 -24.00
C ALA A 697 6.69 -9.90 -24.39
N TYR A 698 6.70 -8.81 -25.16
CA TYR A 698 7.92 -8.06 -25.44
C TYR A 698 8.47 -7.37 -24.19
N MET A 699 7.60 -6.78 -23.36
CA MET A 699 7.99 -6.22 -22.06
C MET A 699 8.49 -7.31 -21.11
N LEU A 700 7.91 -8.51 -21.13
CA LEU A 700 8.41 -9.65 -20.35
C LEU A 700 9.87 -9.97 -20.71
N HIS A 701 10.19 -10.06 -22.01
CA HIS A 701 11.57 -10.28 -22.47
C HIS A 701 12.51 -9.14 -22.10
N ALA A 702 12.10 -7.89 -22.27
CA ALA A 702 12.90 -6.71 -21.90
C ALA A 702 13.22 -6.67 -20.38
N LEU A 703 12.30 -7.14 -19.54
CA LEU A 703 12.51 -7.30 -18.10
C LEU A 703 13.27 -8.58 -17.72
N GLY A 704 13.53 -9.49 -18.67
CA GLY A 704 14.14 -10.81 -18.44
C GLY A 704 13.23 -11.77 -17.65
N ILE A 705 11.92 -11.65 -17.83
CA ILE A 705 10.91 -12.55 -17.27
C ILE A 705 10.82 -13.80 -18.15
N THR A 706 10.87 -14.96 -17.50
CA THR A 706 11.04 -16.29 -18.14
C THR A 706 9.93 -17.27 -17.76
N HIS A 707 9.13 -16.87 -16.78
CA HIS A 707 8.13 -17.69 -16.12
C HIS A 707 6.94 -16.78 -15.74
N VAL A 708 5.70 -17.22 -15.98
CA VAL A 708 4.48 -16.49 -15.63
C VAL A 708 3.55 -17.41 -14.84
N VAL A 709 2.93 -16.89 -13.78
CA VAL A 709 1.85 -17.55 -13.03
C VAL A 709 0.57 -16.74 -13.25
N SER A 710 -0.37 -17.33 -13.96
CA SER A 710 -1.70 -16.79 -14.24
C SER A 710 -2.67 -17.28 -13.17
N VAL A 711 -3.19 -16.37 -12.33
CA VAL A 711 -4.05 -16.73 -11.19
C VAL A 711 -5.49 -16.32 -11.48
N GLY A 712 -6.27 -17.26 -12.03
CA GLY A 712 -7.70 -17.10 -12.31
C GLY A 712 -8.05 -16.20 -13.50
N GLU A 713 -7.05 -15.75 -14.27
CA GLU A 713 -7.23 -15.00 -15.52
C GLU A 713 -6.18 -15.50 -16.51
N CYS A 714 -6.60 -16.19 -17.56
CA CYS A 714 -5.67 -16.82 -18.50
C CYS A 714 -5.09 -15.80 -19.48
N ALA A 715 -3.77 -15.59 -19.46
CA ALA A 715 -3.07 -14.75 -20.43
C ALA A 715 -2.69 -15.48 -21.75
N LEU A 716 -2.97 -16.78 -21.86
CA LEU A 716 -2.68 -17.61 -23.04
C LEU A 716 -3.75 -17.47 -24.14
N ILE A 717 -4.02 -16.23 -24.55
CA ILE A 717 -5.02 -15.91 -25.58
C ILE A 717 -4.44 -16.20 -26.97
N PRO A 718 -5.02 -17.13 -27.76
CA PRO A 718 -4.55 -17.38 -29.13
C PRO A 718 -4.85 -16.17 -30.04
N PRO A 719 -3.97 -15.83 -30.99
CA PRO A 719 -4.25 -14.77 -31.95
C PRO A 719 -5.45 -15.15 -32.83
N PRO A 720 -6.27 -14.17 -33.27
CA PRO A 720 -7.39 -14.43 -34.17
C PRO A 720 -6.90 -15.06 -35.47
N THR A 721 -7.54 -16.15 -35.89
CA THR A 721 -7.16 -16.91 -37.08
C THR A 721 -7.79 -16.32 -38.34
N ASP A 722 -6.97 -15.74 -39.21
CA ASP A 722 -7.39 -15.42 -40.58
C ASP A 722 -7.84 -16.70 -41.30
N SER A 723 -9.14 -16.76 -41.64
CA SER A 723 -9.80 -17.78 -42.46
C SER A 723 -9.70 -19.25 -41.99
N ALA A 724 -10.73 -19.71 -41.27
CA ALA A 724 -11.21 -21.09 -41.41
C ALA A 724 -12.21 -21.14 -42.59
N PRO A 725 -11.99 -21.95 -43.64
CA PRO A 725 -12.87 -21.96 -44.81
C PRO A 725 -14.13 -22.80 -44.56
N GLY A 726 -15.29 -22.13 -44.48
CA GLY A 726 -16.58 -22.75 -44.82
C GLY A 726 -17.52 -23.17 -43.69
N VAL A 727 -17.99 -22.22 -42.88
CA VAL A 727 -19.36 -22.28 -42.32
C VAL A 727 -20.04 -20.94 -42.59
N ALA A 728 -21.09 -20.93 -43.40
CA ALA A 728 -21.85 -19.72 -43.70
C ALA A 728 -22.98 -19.54 -42.67
N VAL A 729 -22.74 -18.68 -41.67
CA VAL A 729 -23.79 -18.20 -40.75
C VAL A 729 -24.38 -16.90 -41.30
N ALA A 730 -25.71 -16.82 -41.34
CA ALA A 730 -26.42 -15.67 -41.92
C ALA A 730 -26.29 -14.40 -41.04
N PRO A 731 -26.28 -13.20 -41.64
CA PRO A 731 -26.10 -11.95 -40.88
C PRO A 731 -27.36 -11.57 -40.10
N SER A 732 -27.25 -11.51 -38.77
CA SER A 732 -28.20 -10.80 -37.92
C SER A 732 -27.87 -9.30 -37.88
N PRO A 733 -28.86 -8.39 -37.98
CA PRO A 733 -28.63 -6.96 -37.87
C PRO A 733 -28.48 -6.50 -36.40
N THR A 734 -27.93 -5.29 -36.24
CA THR A 734 -27.87 -4.49 -35.00
C THR A 734 -27.10 -5.07 -33.79
N LYS A 735 -25.78 -4.79 -33.75
CA LYS A 735 -25.09 -4.27 -32.56
C LYS A 735 -23.85 -3.46 -32.99
N MET A 736 -23.50 -2.42 -32.24
CA MET A 736 -22.36 -1.53 -32.55
C MET A 736 -21.03 -2.19 -32.12
N PRO A 737 -19.91 -1.97 -32.84
CA PRO A 737 -18.62 -2.55 -32.46
C PRO A 737 -18.02 -1.89 -31.21
N SER A 738 -17.50 -2.72 -30.30
CA SER A 738 -16.69 -2.31 -29.15
C SER A 738 -15.27 -1.90 -29.60
N PRO A 739 -14.59 -0.92 -28.95
CA PRO A 739 -13.38 -0.27 -29.49
C PRO A 739 -12.08 -1.08 -29.34
N VAL A 740 -12.10 -2.37 -29.64
CA VAL A 740 -10.96 -3.31 -29.46
C VAL A 740 -10.45 -3.89 -30.79
N ALA A 741 -10.69 -3.21 -31.91
CA ALA A 741 -10.37 -3.72 -33.26
C ALA A 741 -9.96 -2.61 -34.26
N ALA A 742 -8.71 -2.10 -34.16
CA ALA A 742 -8.18 -1.12 -35.11
C ALA A 742 -6.63 -1.09 -35.23
N SER A 743 -5.97 -2.24 -35.43
CA SER A 743 -4.58 -2.30 -35.92
C SER A 743 -4.38 -3.51 -36.84
N GLY A 744 -4.57 -3.30 -38.15
CA GLY A 744 -4.33 -4.32 -39.15
C GLY A 744 -2.91 -4.27 -39.70
N GLY A 745 -2.31 -5.44 -39.94
CA GLY A 745 -1.00 -5.56 -40.59
C GLY A 745 0.08 -6.17 -39.69
N SER A 746 0.21 -7.50 -39.78
CA SER A 746 1.43 -8.26 -39.44
C SER A 746 2.22 -7.85 -38.18
N ASP A 747 1.80 -8.36 -37.02
CA ASP A 747 2.73 -9.25 -36.30
C ASP A 747 1.97 -10.40 -35.59
N ARG A 748 2.62 -11.55 -35.49
CA ARG A 748 2.22 -12.66 -34.60
C ARG A 748 3.03 -12.68 -33.31
N ARG A 749 4.15 -11.97 -33.26
CA ARG A 749 5.04 -11.85 -32.09
C ARG A 749 4.42 -10.94 -31.04
N GLY A 750 4.85 -11.09 -29.77
CA GLY A 750 4.36 -10.27 -28.65
C GLY A 750 3.12 -10.80 -27.92
N SER A 751 2.61 -11.99 -28.28
CA SER A 751 1.59 -12.72 -27.50
C SER A 751 2.20 -13.83 -26.66
N LEU A 752 1.86 -13.87 -25.37
CA LEU A 752 2.32 -14.90 -24.43
C LEU A 752 1.95 -16.33 -24.89
N TYR A 753 0.83 -16.50 -25.59
CA TYR A 753 0.41 -17.79 -26.16
C TYR A 753 1.43 -18.38 -27.16
N ILE A 754 2.17 -17.52 -27.86
CA ILE A 754 3.22 -17.96 -28.81
C ILE A 754 4.55 -18.15 -28.06
N GLU A 755 4.89 -17.29 -27.10
CA GLU A 755 6.09 -17.45 -26.28
C GLU A 755 6.08 -18.72 -25.41
N GLU A 756 4.91 -19.15 -24.96
CA GLU A 756 4.72 -20.42 -24.24
C GLU A 756 4.92 -21.61 -25.16
N ARG A 757 4.20 -21.65 -26.29
CA ARG A 757 4.27 -22.75 -27.26
C ARG A 757 5.63 -22.90 -27.94
N GLU A 758 6.39 -21.82 -28.06
CA GLU A 758 7.77 -21.81 -28.57
C GLU A 758 8.81 -21.95 -27.43
N GLY A 759 8.36 -22.21 -26.20
CA GLY A 759 9.19 -22.60 -25.06
C GLY A 759 10.06 -21.50 -24.45
N ARG A 760 9.85 -20.23 -24.84
CA ARG A 760 10.65 -19.07 -24.39
C ARG A 760 10.19 -18.52 -23.04
N ILE A 761 8.89 -18.60 -22.73
CA ILE A 761 8.32 -18.20 -21.43
C ILE A 761 7.43 -19.34 -20.92
N LYS A 762 7.74 -19.93 -19.76
CA LYS A 762 6.93 -21.02 -19.19
C LYS A 762 5.74 -20.45 -18.42
N VAL A 763 4.54 -20.99 -18.61
CA VAL A 763 3.33 -20.48 -17.94
C VAL A 763 2.72 -21.55 -17.03
N LEU A 764 2.33 -21.13 -15.82
CA LEU A 764 1.52 -21.90 -14.88
C LEU A 764 0.13 -21.24 -14.81
N ASP A 765 -0.87 -21.89 -15.41
CA ASP A 765 -2.23 -21.37 -15.55
C ASP A 765 -3.17 -22.01 -14.51
N ILE A 766 -3.54 -21.23 -13.49
CA ILE A 766 -4.36 -21.67 -12.36
C ILE A 766 -5.82 -21.28 -12.60
N LYS A 767 -6.69 -22.28 -12.72
CA LYS A 767 -8.12 -22.17 -13.05
C LYS A 767 -9.00 -22.51 -11.84
N GLY A 768 -10.26 -22.07 -11.85
CA GLY A 768 -11.16 -22.23 -10.70
C GLY A 768 -10.70 -21.39 -9.50
N VAL A 769 -10.34 -20.13 -9.76
CA VAL A 769 -9.98 -19.14 -8.74
C VAL A 769 -10.50 -17.76 -9.16
N CYS A 770 -11.76 -17.47 -8.89
CA CYS A 770 -12.37 -16.15 -9.00
C CYS A 770 -11.90 -15.20 -7.88
N ASP A 771 -12.19 -13.90 -8.01
CA ASP A 771 -12.03 -12.91 -6.92
C ASP A 771 -13.38 -12.56 -6.29
N ASP A 772 -14.24 -13.57 -6.21
CA ASP A 772 -15.62 -13.52 -5.74
C ASP A 772 -15.76 -13.94 -4.27
N GLY A 773 -14.67 -14.36 -3.61
CA GLY A 773 -14.68 -14.88 -2.24
C GLY A 773 -15.34 -16.26 -2.08
N ILE A 774 -15.88 -16.87 -3.14
CA ILE A 774 -16.45 -18.22 -3.15
C ILE A 774 -15.37 -19.25 -3.49
N ASP A 775 -14.40 -18.89 -4.33
CA ASP A 775 -13.21 -19.69 -4.57
C ASP A 775 -12.12 -19.52 -3.49
N THR A 776 -11.26 -20.54 -3.35
CA THR A 776 -10.14 -20.59 -2.40
C THR A 776 -8.80 -20.83 -3.11
N LEU A 777 -7.72 -20.23 -2.60
CA LEU A 777 -6.36 -20.49 -3.08
C LEU A 777 -5.60 -21.54 -2.27
N GLU A 778 -6.09 -21.92 -1.08
CA GLU A 778 -5.38 -22.78 -0.11
C GLU A 778 -4.69 -24.01 -0.74
N PRO A 779 -5.38 -24.90 -1.50
CA PRO A 779 -4.74 -26.09 -2.08
C PRO A 779 -3.69 -25.78 -3.16
N GLN A 780 -3.75 -24.60 -3.77
CA GLN A 780 -2.84 -24.18 -4.84
C GLN A 780 -1.56 -23.49 -4.31
N LEU A 781 -1.57 -22.95 -3.08
CA LEU A 781 -0.44 -22.18 -2.55
C LEU A 781 0.88 -22.97 -2.54
N ALA A 782 0.87 -24.23 -2.09
CA ALA A 782 2.07 -25.07 -2.09
C ALA A 782 2.57 -25.43 -3.51
N PRO A 783 1.74 -26.01 -4.41
CA PRO A 783 2.14 -26.29 -5.80
C PRO A 783 2.69 -25.07 -6.55
N ILE A 784 2.08 -23.89 -6.38
CA ILE A 784 2.55 -22.65 -7.00
C ILE A 784 3.90 -22.24 -6.39
N CYS A 785 4.04 -22.24 -5.06
CA CYS A 785 5.29 -21.86 -4.42
C CYS A 785 6.46 -22.75 -4.84
N ASP A 786 6.25 -24.07 -4.92
CA ASP A 786 7.28 -25.01 -5.40
C ASP A 786 7.64 -24.78 -6.88
N TRP A 787 6.70 -24.31 -7.70
CA TRP A 787 6.97 -23.94 -9.09
C TRP A 787 7.80 -22.67 -9.19
N ILE A 788 7.51 -21.65 -8.36
CA ILE A 788 8.31 -20.42 -8.26
C ILE A 788 9.73 -20.73 -7.74
N ASP A 789 9.87 -21.63 -6.75
CA ASP A 789 11.18 -22.09 -6.26
C ASP A 789 12.01 -22.75 -7.36
N ARG A 790 11.42 -23.69 -8.12
CA ARG A 790 12.08 -24.32 -9.27
C ARG A 790 12.46 -23.31 -10.36
N ALA A 791 11.64 -22.31 -10.62
CA ALA A 791 11.91 -21.26 -11.60
C ALA A 791 13.11 -20.39 -11.17
N ARG A 792 13.14 -19.96 -9.90
CA ARG A 792 14.27 -19.24 -9.29
C ARG A 792 15.56 -20.05 -9.35
N GLU A 793 15.51 -21.35 -9.05
CA GLU A 793 16.68 -22.23 -9.06
C GLU A 793 17.27 -22.47 -10.46
N GLN A 794 16.45 -22.31 -11.50
CA GLN A 794 16.90 -22.26 -12.90
C GLN A 794 17.49 -20.88 -13.29
N GLY A 795 17.58 -19.93 -12.35
CA GLY A 795 18.00 -18.55 -12.59
C GLY A 795 16.94 -17.67 -13.24
N GLY A 796 15.70 -18.16 -13.36
CA GLY A 796 14.60 -17.45 -14.02
C GLY A 796 13.94 -16.41 -13.13
N LYS A 797 13.43 -15.34 -13.75
CA LYS A 797 12.49 -14.39 -13.12
C LYS A 797 11.05 -14.79 -13.42
N VAL A 798 10.17 -14.61 -12.43
CA VAL A 798 8.75 -14.98 -12.43
C VAL A 798 7.87 -13.73 -12.31
N LEU A 799 6.83 -13.64 -13.15
CA LEU A 799 5.70 -12.72 -12.96
C LEU A 799 4.49 -13.50 -12.40
N VAL A 800 3.87 -13.00 -11.34
CA VAL A 800 2.56 -13.47 -10.84
C VAL A 800 1.51 -12.42 -11.17
N HIS A 801 0.42 -12.82 -11.83
CA HIS A 801 -0.66 -11.89 -12.20
C HIS A 801 -2.06 -12.48 -12.02
N CYS A 802 -3.04 -11.59 -11.93
CA CYS A 802 -4.46 -11.86 -12.14
C CYS A 802 -4.99 -10.71 -12.99
N ARG A 803 -6.25 -10.27 -12.82
CA ARG A 803 -6.84 -9.19 -13.64
C ARG A 803 -6.16 -7.85 -13.41
N VAL A 804 -6.17 -7.39 -12.15
CA VAL A 804 -5.69 -6.04 -11.74
C VAL A 804 -4.36 -6.10 -10.97
N GLY A 805 -3.98 -7.27 -10.43
CA GLY A 805 -2.77 -7.41 -9.61
C GLY A 805 -2.93 -6.98 -8.14
N VAL A 806 -4.18 -6.99 -7.64
CA VAL A 806 -4.58 -6.47 -6.30
C VAL A 806 -4.87 -7.58 -5.29
N SER A 807 -5.45 -8.70 -5.72
CA SER A 807 -6.06 -9.70 -4.84
C SER A 807 -5.46 -11.10 -5.02
N ARG A 808 -5.98 -11.92 -5.94
CA ARG A 808 -5.51 -13.29 -6.25
C ARG A 808 -3.99 -13.42 -6.40
N SER A 809 -3.36 -12.62 -7.26
CA SER A 809 -1.90 -12.66 -7.45
C SER A 809 -1.10 -12.05 -6.30
N ALA A 810 -1.63 -11.03 -5.61
CA ALA A 810 -1.02 -10.50 -4.40
C ALA A 810 -0.98 -11.57 -3.31
N THR A 811 -2.05 -12.34 -3.15
CA THR A 811 -2.17 -13.48 -2.22
C THR A 811 -1.08 -14.52 -2.48
N VAL A 812 -0.97 -15.01 -3.72
CA VAL A 812 0.11 -15.94 -4.13
C VAL A 812 1.50 -15.35 -3.87
N THR A 813 1.69 -14.04 -4.12
CA THR A 813 2.97 -13.36 -3.91
C THR A 813 3.32 -13.28 -2.41
N ILE A 814 2.35 -12.97 -1.54
CA ILE A 814 2.53 -12.94 -0.08
C ILE A 814 2.87 -14.36 0.43
N ALA A 815 2.10 -15.37 0.02
CA ALA A 815 2.33 -16.77 0.39
C ALA A 815 3.76 -17.23 0.06
N TYR A 816 4.26 -16.86 -1.12
CA TYR A 816 5.63 -17.15 -1.52
C TYR A 816 6.66 -16.37 -0.71
N VAL A 817 6.44 -15.07 -0.45
CA VAL A 817 7.34 -14.24 0.35
C VAL A 817 7.46 -14.75 1.79
N MET A 818 6.37 -15.22 2.41
CA MET A 818 6.36 -15.89 3.72
C MET A 818 7.20 -17.18 3.72
N LYS A 819 7.08 -18.00 2.67
CA LYS A 819 7.85 -19.25 2.52
C LYS A 819 9.35 -18.97 2.31
N TYR A 820 9.66 -18.04 1.39
CA TYR A 820 11.02 -17.75 0.94
C TYR A 820 11.86 -17.00 1.98
N LEU A 821 11.34 -15.89 2.53
CA LEU A 821 12.05 -15.08 3.52
C LEU A 821 11.92 -15.63 4.95
N ARG A 822 11.05 -16.63 5.18
CA ARG A 822 10.73 -17.24 6.48
C ARG A 822 10.22 -16.25 7.55
N ILE A 823 9.57 -15.19 7.07
CA ILE A 823 8.92 -14.15 7.88
C ILE A 823 7.46 -14.49 8.19
N SER A 824 6.78 -13.61 8.93
CA SER A 824 5.34 -13.67 9.20
C SER A 824 4.47 -13.22 8.01
N LEU A 825 3.17 -13.51 8.07
CA LEU A 825 2.14 -12.97 7.19
C LEU A 825 2.16 -11.44 7.18
N ILE A 826 2.26 -10.80 8.35
CA ILE A 826 2.24 -9.34 8.47
C ILE A 826 3.45 -8.73 7.74
N GLU A 827 4.66 -9.22 8.00
CA GLU A 827 5.87 -8.73 7.34
C GLU A 827 5.82 -8.95 5.83
N ALA A 828 5.33 -10.11 5.38
CA ALA A 828 5.18 -10.41 3.96
C ALA A 828 4.12 -9.52 3.30
N TYR A 829 2.95 -9.31 3.94
CA TYR A 829 1.90 -8.40 3.46
C TYR A 829 2.46 -6.98 3.30
N LEU A 830 3.12 -6.44 4.32
CA LEU A 830 3.69 -5.10 4.31
C LEU A 830 4.80 -4.95 3.26
N ILE A 831 5.66 -5.96 3.07
CA ILE A 831 6.70 -5.98 2.02
C ILE A 831 6.08 -5.97 0.61
N VAL A 832 5.09 -6.82 0.34
CA VAL A 832 4.44 -6.88 -0.99
C VAL A 832 3.64 -5.61 -1.27
N ARG A 833 2.93 -5.09 -0.25
CA ARG A 833 2.15 -3.84 -0.30
C ARG A 833 3.05 -2.64 -0.61
N SER A 834 4.10 -2.44 0.18
CA SER A 834 5.07 -1.36 -0.01
C SER A 834 5.73 -1.40 -1.40
N ARG A 835 5.92 -2.60 -1.98
CA ARG A 835 6.57 -2.73 -3.31
C ARG A 835 5.59 -2.58 -4.49
N ARG A 836 4.27 -2.55 -4.28
CA ARG A 836 3.25 -2.38 -5.32
C ARG A 836 2.88 -0.90 -5.52
N LEU A 837 3.86 -0.10 -5.94
CA LEU A 837 3.75 1.38 -6.02
C LEU A 837 2.55 1.92 -6.82
N SER A 838 2.04 1.18 -7.82
CA SER A 838 0.99 1.66 -8.73
C SER A 838 -0.45 1.37 -8.32
N VAL A 839 -0.68 0.44 -7.37
CA VAL A 839 -2.03 0.11 -6.89
C VAL A 839 -1.98 -0.59 -5.53
N LEU A 840 -2.87 -0.19 -4.62
CA LEU A 840 -2.97 -0.78 -3.29
C LEU A 840 -3.30 -2.29 -3.38
N ILE A 841 -2.54 -3.15 -2.69
CA ILE A 841 -2.92 -4.57 -2.61
C ILE A 841 -4.03 -4.76 -1.58
N GLN A 842 -5.07 -5.48 -1.98
CA GLN A 842 -6.23 -5.79 -1.16
C GLN A 842 -6.80 -7.15 -1.58
N PRO A 843 -6.19 -8.26 -1.11
CA PRO A 843 -6.85 -9.56 -1.06
C PRO A 843 -8.27 -9.40 -0.53
N ASN A 844 -9.22 -10.13 -1.12
CA ASN A 844 -10.53 -10.27 -0.48
C ASN A 844 -10.37 -11.01 0.86
N MET A 845 -11.35 -10.89 1.76
CA MET A 845 -11.21 -11.38 3.13
C MET A 845 -10.88 -12.88 3.22
N ARG A 846 -11.44 -13.70 2.33
CA ARG A 846 -11.14 -15.15 2.30
C ARG A 846 -9.71 -15.43 1.87
N LEU A 847 -9.23 -14.74 0.84
CA LEU A 847 -7.85 -14.93 0.38
C LEU A 847 -6.82 -14.43 1.40
N LEU A 848 -7.14 -13.42 2.23
CA LEU A 848 -6.30 -13.06 3.38
C LEU A 848 -6.35 -14.12 4.49
N TYR A 849 -7.50 -14.76 4.70
CA TYR A 849 -7.64 -15.85 5.68
C TYR A 849 -6.94 -17.14 5.24
N ASN A 850 -6.94 -17.48 3.94
CA ASN A 850 -6.10 -18.55 3.37
C ASN A 850 -4.61 -18.36 3.75
N LEU A 851 -4.14 -17.10 3.82
CA LEU A 851 -2.77 -16.81 4.22
C LEU A 851 -2.53 -17.00 5.73
N CYS A 852 -3.56 -16.90 6.57
CA CYS A 852 -3.47 -17.22 7.99
C CYS A 852 -3.27 -18.73 8.18
N GLY A 853 -4.03 -19.56 7.46
CA GLY A 853 -3.84 -21.01 7.43
C GLY A 853 -2.50 -21.42 6.83
N TRP A 854 -2.05 -20.71 5.79
CA TRP A 854 -0.72 -20.87 5.20
C TRP A 854 0.40 -20.54 6.20
N GLU A 855 0.24 -19.53 7.06
CA GLU A 855 1.21 -19.21 8.11
C GLU A 855 1.33 -20.34 9.13
N VAL A 856 0.19 -20.87 9.63
CA VAL A 856 0.14 -22.01 10.55
C VAL A 856 0.79 -23.25 9.91
N LYS A 857 0.49 -23.54 8.63
CA LYS A 857 1.13 -24.64 7.88
C LYS A 857 2.64 -24.46 7.77
N LEU A 858 3.11 -23.26 7.40
CA LEU A 858 4.55 -22.96 7.35
C LEU A 858 5.20 -23.06 8.74
N ALA A 859 4.50 -22.72 9.83
CA ALA A 859 5.01 -22.91 11.19
C ALA A 859 5.24 -24.39 11.52
N HIS A 860 4.31 -25.29 11.13
CA HIS A 860 4.48 -26.75 11.24
C HIS A 860 5.65 -27.26 10.41
N GLU A 861 5.73 -26.87 9.13
CA GLU A 861 6.83 -27.25 8.22
C GLU A 861 8.20 -26.77 8.74
N ARG A 862 8.27 -25.56 9.31
CA ARG A 862 9.47 -25.02 9.97
C ARG A 862 9.79 -25.75 11.27
N ALA A 863 8.79 -26.12 12.06
CA ALA A 863 8.97 -26.80 13.35
C ALA A 863 9.47 -28.24 13.21
N ALA A 864 9.03 -28.96 12.17
CA ALA A 864 9.43 -30.34 11.88
C ALA A 864 9.23 -31.32 13.07
N GLY A 865 8.16 -31.11 13.86
CA GLY A 865 7.82 -31.92 15.03
C GLY A 865 8.34 -31.41 16.39
N ASP A 866 9.20 -30.39 16.41
CA ASP A 866 9.62 -29.72 17.66
C ASP A 866 8.50 -28.79 18.16
N MET A 867 7.83 -29.19 19.25
CA MET A 867 6.74 -28.42 19.87
C MET A 867 7.19 -27.07 20.45
N GLU A 868 8.39 -26.95 21.01
CA GLU A 868 8.90 -25.65 21.48
C GLU A 868 9.15 -24.70 20.30
N ARG A 869 9.61 -25.24 19.18
CA ARG A 869 9.79 -24.47 17.94
C ARG A 869 8.46 -24.12 17.30
N LEU A 870 7.48 -25.03 17.30
CA LEU A 870 6.11 -24.73 16.86
C LEU A 870 5.51 -23.57 17.67
N HIS A 871 5.57 -23.61 19.00
CA HIS A 871 5.11 -22.51 19.84
C HIS A 871 5.83 -21.18 19.54
N ARG A 872 7.13 -21.20 19.20
CA ARG A 872 7.91 -20.01 18.81
C ARG A 872 7.61 -19.48 17.41
N GLU A 873 7.23 -20.33 16.46
CA GLU A 873 6.78 -19.92 15.13
C GLU A 873 5.35 -19.38 15.18
N LEU A 874 4.41 -20.10 15.82
CA LEU A 874 3.01 -19.67 15.99
C LEU A 874 2.85 -18.40 16.84
N ALA A 875 3.80 -18.09 17.72
CA ALA A 875 3.82 -16.82 18.46
C ALA A 875 4.03 -15.58 17.56
N ARG A 876 4.33 -15.74 16.26
CA ARG A 876 4.39 -14.65 15.29
C ARG A 876 3.06 -14.41 14.57
N CYS A 877 2.15 -15.38 14.60
CA CYS A 877 0.83 -15.28 13.99
C CYS A 877 -0.02 -14.26 14.76
N SER A 878 -0.77 -13.43 14.03
CA SER A 878 -1.84 -12.60 14.61
C SER A 878 -3.20 -13.28 14.48
N ASN A 879 -4.10 -13.02 15.43
CA ASN A 879 -5.48 -13.44 15.32
C ASN A 879 -6.19 -12.70 14.15
N TRP A 880 -7.19 -13.36 13.55
CA TRP A 880 -7.94 -12.81 12.41
C TRP A 880 -8.55 -11.42 12.65
N PRO A 881 -9.31 -11.15 13.74
CA PRO A 881 -9.95 -9.85 13.91
C PRO A 881 -8.94 -8.71 14.12
N TYR A 882 -7.76 -8.97 14.69
CA TYR A 882 -6.70 -7.97 14.80
C TYR A 882 -6.07 -7.67 13.43
N LEU A 883 -5.73 -8.71 12.66
CA LEU A 883 -5.23 -8.53 11.29
C LEU A 883 -6.22 -7.75 10.41
N ALA A 884 -7.51 -8.09 10.49
CA ALA A 884 -8.57 -7.38 9.76
C ALA A 884 -8.66 -5.90 10.18
N ARG A 885 -8.68 -5.61 11.49
CA ARG A 885 -8.69 -4.24 12.02
C ARG A 885 -7.49 -3.42 11.53
N GLU A 886 -6.27 -3.94 11.66
CA GLU A 886 -5.06 -3.21 11.27
C GLU A 886 -5.00 -3.00 9.74
N VAL A 887 -5.49 -3.96 8.95
CA VAL A 887 -5.66 -3.80 7.49
C VAL A 887 -6.74 -2.75 7.16
N TYR A 888 -7.83 -2.65 7.92
CA TYR A 888 -8.81 -1.57 7.77
C TYR A 888 -8.19 -0.20 8.06
N LEU A 889 -7.50 -0.03 9.20
CA LEU A 889 -6.85 1.23 9.60
C LEU A 889 -5.70 1.64 8.65
N LEU A 890 -5.02 0.68 8.02
CA LEU A 890 -4.08 0.94 6.92
C LEU A 890 -4.77 1.45 5.65
N ASN A 891 -6.01 1.04 5.40
CA ASN A 891 -6.77 1.37 4.18
C ASN A 891 -7.62 2.64 4.32
N GLU A 892 -8.08 2.98 5.53
CA GLU A 892 -8.90 4.16 5.84
C GLU A 892 -8.42 5.45 5.15
N LYS A 893 -7.10 5.69 5.20
CA LYS A 893 -6.39 6.83 4.56
C LYS A 893 -6.55 6.91 3.04
N TYR A 894 -6.88 5.80 2.39
CA TYR A 894 -7.07 5.67 0.94
C TYR A 894 -8.56 5.51 0.56
N LEU A 895 -9.44 5.23 1.54
CA LEU A 895 -10.88 5.11 1.35
C LEU A 895 -11.60 6.47 1.45
N HIS A 896 -10.96 7.49 2.04
CA HIS A 896 -11.55 8.80 2.33
C HIS A 896 -10.78 10.00 1.72
N ALA A 897 -9.90 9.77 0.75
CA ALA A 897 -9.06 10.79 0.08
C ALA A 897 -9.66 11.35 -1.22
#